data_AF-A0A1M6QFC5-F1
#
_entry.id   AF-A0A1M6QFC5-F1
#
_cell.length_a   1.000
_cell.length_b   1.000
_cell.length_c   1.000
_cell.angle_alpha   90.00
_cell.angle_beta   90.00
_cell.angle_gamma   90.00
#
_symmetry.space_group_name_H-M   'P 1'
#
loop_
_entity.id
_entity.type
_entity.pdbx_description
1 polymer ?
#
loop_
_entity_poly.entity_id
_entity_poly.type
_entity_poly.pdbx_seq_one_letter_code
_entity_poly.pdbx_strand_id
1 'polypeptide(L)'
;MKDMGKMFGRFALVGVVSILGISAVQAAVPVSEVVSLPTDAAYGGGDKVGSQLVAATYNAGEGPGIWIVADGGYRLYHNGALLAEDNQAGRVRFVPMTFLPGENAISVVGVNGQGAPGVMVQIDDLDKSYYSGSGWKAKPTVGNNSWKNKGRDLSQWGGATTLNYASNKLPSGAALTGFAANTQAKWIWSGAETDPTAVLLFTFNVKAEGFGANTTGGDAGNIVVASDSATIRKYLQSNDAVTILVPEGTYDFRQMRNAVTEANKQGRTWCRTTCSEKNRVTGKTNKFYRIAFEKNSCASLGESGLEIVKESDNLQAWSNWITTKPNKSLVGMGRGANLRGASIVVRSYEGSGNHIYRNLAIYDVNPHLIEGGDGLETVGSASNHVKKFWADHISYKWISDGMDMEFVDDATISYLDFDGANDFNCWGTDPYMALVEDAHLTYANNYWHNTYGRVPKVTGESNGSQVHLYNQYVDYNRFFIAGANGHSANAKAYVRYENSYIDNGQGYLAEWGDNGYVYFSGVTFGSGTKQQHRYNGTVTQGVPNAATFNPSYSFEKRTVANLPKEIPNLSGVGGRYGKMPEYNQAFGLSNKAATVSMTAPASGAKFEVGATVTLKADAKDSDGSVKSVAFYVGNTLVGSATAAPYQVDASGLEPGVYSAVAVVTDNSGLSQMSSFVTFSVEGTAYPEVVKCGAGSSSQSINLGEPIVDFCYTWSGAETVVPQGFPAGVTTSIDKENRKISISGTPTAAGEFAFTVTATNNDSTFVKSGRIVVTDPNAPESSSSTELESSSGEVIESSSGTTSIAQRINLSTEAETGFYRIFDMQGRPLFAGERKPARMPAARVMVVEYTKNGAVKRRYIQ
;
A
#
# COMPACT_ATOMS: atom_id res chain seq x y z
N MET A 1 -30.94 -43.42 -35.21
CA MET A 1 -30.05 -44.60 -35.05
C MET A 1 -29.02 -44.19 -34.01
N LYS A 2 -29.17 -44.66 -32.76
CA LYS A 2 -28.56 -45.90 -32.22
C LYS A 2 -27.05 -45.74 -32.00
N ASP A 3 -26.46 -45.95 -30.83
CA ASP A 3 -26.95 -46.28 -29.46
C ASP A 3 -25.93 -45.62 -28.47
N MET A 4 -26.30 -45.05 -27.32
CA MET A 4 -26.56 -45.70 -26.00
C MET A 4 -25.45 -46.66 -25.52
N GLY A 5 -24.97 -46.64 -24.26
CA GLY A 5 -25.38 -45.90 -23.05
C GLY A 5 -24.21 -45.63 -22.08
N LYS A 6 -24.37 -44.80 -21.03
CA LYS A 6 -24.81 -45.14 -19.65
C LYS A 6 -23.77 -46.00 -18.88
N MET A 7 -23.45 -45.77 -17.59
CA MET A 7 -24.29 -45.24 -16.51
C MET A 7 -23.50 -44.71 -15.29
N PHE A 8 -23.96 -43.58 -14.73
CA PHE A 8 -24.04 -43.15 -13.30
C PHE A 8 -23.07 -43.64 -12.19
N GLY A 9 -22.63 -42.67 -11.38
CA GLY A 9 -22.22 -42.87 -9.97
C GLY A 9 -21.90 -41.55 -9.24
N ARG A 10 -22.83 -41.00 -8.45
CA ARG A 10 -22.60 -39.84 -7.55
C ARG A 10 -22.11 -40.33 -6.17
N PHE A 11 -21.25 -39.58 -5.47
CA PHE A 11 -21.55 -38.95 -4.16
C PHE A 11 -20.35 -38.21 -3.51
N ALA A 12 -20.69 -37.14 -2.77
CA ALA A 12 -20.04 -36.55 -1.59
C ALA A 12 -18.53 -36.18 -1.55
N LEU A 13 -18.32 -34.86 -1.61
CA LEU A 13 -17.45 -34.01 -0.77
C LEU A 13 -16.88 -34.63 0.55
N VAL A 14 -15.56 -34.53 0.77
CA VAL A 14 -14.87 -33.96 1.97
C VAL A 14 -13.41 -33.70 1.57
N GLY A 15 -12.85 -32.53 1.92
CA GLY A 15 -11.45 -32.21 1.66
C GLY A 15 -10.50 -32.61 2.79
N VAL A 16 -9.23 -32.87 2.46
CA VAL A 16 -8.12 -32.84 3.41
C VAL A 16 -7.03 -31.91 2.88
N VAL A 17 -6.60 -31.01 3.75
CA VAL A 17 -5.58 -30.00 3.50
C VAL A 17 -4.19 -30.65 3.54
N SER A 18 -3.46 -30.62 2.42
CA SER A 18 -2.03 -30.94 2.39
C SER A 18 -1.21 -29.68 2.69
N ILE A 19 -0.94 -29.43 3.98
CA ILE A 19 0.10 -28.47 4.39
C ILE A 19 1.46 -29.08 4.02
N LEU A 20 2.01 -28.67 2.88
CA LEU A 20 3.46 -28.69 2.66
C LEU A 20 4.04 -27.42 3.28
N GLY A 21 4.54 -27.57 4.50
CA GLY A 21 5.33 -26.52 5.15
C GLY A 21 6.63 -26.32 4.39
N ILE A 22 6.66 -25.31 3.52
CA ILE A 22 7.89 -24.82 2.93
C ILE A 22 8.70 -24.17 4.06
N SER A 23 9.73 -24.86 4.53
CA SER A 23 10.84 -24.19 5.19
C SER A 23 11.43 -23.21 4.18
N ALA A 24 11.42 -21.92 4.48
CA ALA A 24 12.05 -20.90 3.65
C ALA A 24 13.57 -21.02 3.74
N VAL A 25 14.12 -22.02 3.04
CA VAL A 25 15.55 -22.08 2.70
C VAL A 25 15.82 -20.89 1.79
N GLN A 26 16.86 -20.14 2.10
CA GLN A 26 17.24 -18.93 1.39
C GLN A 26 17.91 -19.30 0.07
N ALA A 27 17.11 -19.77 -0.89
CA ALA A 27 17.56 -20.21 -2.19
C ALA A 27 18.29 -19.04 -2.89
N ALA A 28 19.61 -19.18 -3.04
CA ALA A 28 20.32 -18.41 -4.05
C ALA A 28 19.70 -18.74 -5.41
N VAL A 29 19.31 -17.70 -6.14
CA VAL A 29 18.91 -17.85 -7.54
C VAL A 29 20.15 -18.29 -8.32
N PRO A 30 20.07 -19.31 -9.19
CA PRO A 30 21.23 -19.80 -9.93
C PRO A 30 21.96 -18.70 -10.70
N VAL A 31 23.29 -18.83 -10.81
CA VAL A 31 24.19 -17.87 -11.49
C VAL A 31 23.80 -17.60 -12.96
N SER A 32 22.95 -18.44 -13.56
CA SER A 32 22.41 -18.31 -14.91
C SER A 32 21.40 -17.18 -15.14
N GLU A 33 21.04 -16.41 -14.11
CA GLU A 33 19.95 -15.41 -14.18
C GLU A 33 20.37 -13.95 -13.90
N VAL A 34 21.68 -13.67 -13.75
CA VAL A 34 22.21 -12.29 -13.67
C VAL A 34 22.80 -11.87 -15.01
N VAL A 35 22.31 -10.77 -15.59
CA VAL A 35 22.78 -10.25 -16.88
C VAL A 35 23.60 -8.96 -16.74
N SER A 36 24.40 -8.65 -17.75
CA SER A 36 25.03 -7.33 -17.88
C SER A 36 24.07 -6.34 -18.51
N LEU A 37 23.75 -5.25 -17.80
CA LEU A 37 23.01 -4.13 -18.40
C LEU A 37 23.89 -3.40 -19.44
N PRO A 38 23.33 -2.92 -20.56
CA PRO A 38 24.09 -2.26 -21.62
C PRO A 38 24.93 -1.08 -21.10
N THR A 39 26.19 -1.01 -21.54
CA THR A 39 27.11 0.11 -21.25
C THR A 39 27.04 1.24 -22.27
N ASP A 40 26.36 1.03 -23.40
CA ASP A 40 26.12 2.03 -24.44
C ASP A 40 25.12 3.10 -23.95
N ALA A 41 25.52 4.37 -24.05
CA ALA A 41 24.72 5.53 -23.70
C ALA A 41 23.42 5.66 -24.52
N ALA A 42 23.33 5.07 -25.71
CA ALA A 42 22.08 4.98 -26.47
C ALA A 42 20.99 4.17 -25.73
N TYR A 43 21.40 3.18 -24.93
CA TYR A 43 20.56 2.38 -24.02
C TYR A 43 20.69 2.84 -22.55
N GLY A 44 21.17 4.08 -22.34
CA GLY A 44 21.30 4.68 -21.02
C GLY A 44 22.46 4.16 -20.16
N GLY A 45 23.46 3.54 -20.77
CA GLY A 45 24.72 3.23 -20.09
C GLY A 45 25.37 4.51 -19.52
N GLY A 46 25.64 4.51 -18.21
CA GLY A 46 26.16 5.67 -17.48
C GLY A 46 25.08 6.62 -16.92
N ASP A 47 23.80 6.42 -17.22
CA ASP A 47 22.71 7.09 -16.50
C ASP A 47 22.75 6.67 -15.01
N LYS A 48 22.33 7.57 -14.11
CA LYS A 48 22.24 7.28 -12.67
C LYS A 48 20.78 7.17 -12.25
N VAL A 49 20.48 6.16 -11.44
CA VAL A 49 19.17 6.04 -10.77
C VAL A 49 18.94 7.28 -9.91
N GLY A 50 17.83 7.95 -10.13
CA GLY A 50 17.48 9.18 -9.43
C GLY A 50 16.38 9.96 -10.14
N SER A 51 15.20 9.99 -9.55
CA SER A 51 14.09 10.84 -9.97
C SER A 51 13.37 11.40 -8.76
N GLN A 52 13.10 12.71 -8.78
CA GLN A 52 12.30 13.40 -7.78
C GLN A 52 10.83 12.96 -7.74
N LEU A 53 10.39 12.09 -8.67
CA LEU A 53 9.04 11.53 -8.70
C LEU A 53 8.90 10.25 -7.88
N VAL A 54 10.02 9.60 -7.51
CA VAL A 54 10.02 8.37 -6.72
C VAL A 54 9.76 8.71 -5.25
N ALA A 55 8.71 8.12 -4.70
CA ALA A 55 8.29 8.33 -3.31
C ALA A 55 8.60 7.05 -2.52
N ALA A 56 9.76 6.99 -1.88
CA ALA A 56 10.27 5.75 -1.29
C ALA A 56 9.55 5.29 0.00
N THR A 57 8.33 5.77 0.26
CA THR A 57 7.67 5.81 1.58
C THR A 57 6.58 4.76 1.81
N TYR A 58 6.22 3.98 0.79
CA TYR A 58 5.19 2.93 0.81
C TYR A 58 5.59 1.72 -0.05
N ASN A 59 4.94 0.57 0.22
CA ASN A 59 5.20 -0.69 -0.46
C ASN A 59 4.30 -0.92 -1.68
N ALA A 60 4.47 -2.08 -2.30
CA ALA A 60 3.78 -2.48 -3.50
C ALA A 60 2.25 -2.60 -3.31
N GLY A 61 1.49 -1.88 -4.13
CA GLY A 61 0.03 -1.80 -4.04
C GLY A 61 -0.52 -0.84 -2.98
N GLU A 62 0.34 -0.11 -2.27
CA GLU A 62 -0.04 0.89 -1.25
C GLU A 62 -0.13 2.33 -1.82
N GLY A 63 -0.11 2.51 -3.13
CA GLY A 63 -0.13 3.83 -3.78
C GLY A 63 0.23 3.75 -5.28
N PRO A 64 0.35 4.89 -5.97
CA PRO A 64 0.71 4.90 -7.39
C PRO A 64 2.13 4.38 -7.63
N GLY A 65 2.38 3.75 -8.77
CA GLY A 65 3.71 3.22 -9.06
C GLY A 65 3.77 2.27 -10.23
N ILE A 66 4.92 1.60 -10.37
CA ILE A 66 5.17 0.67 -11.46
C ILE A 66 5.64 -0.67 -10.90
N TRP A 67 4.83 -1.70 -11.08
CA TRP A 67 5.27 -3.09 -10.97
C TRP A 67 5.99 -3.47 -12.25
N ILE A 68 7.17 -4.07 -12.12
CA ILE A 68 7.98 -4.51 -13.24
C ILE A 68 8.71 -5.81 -12.89
N VAL A 69 8.80 -6.67 -13.89
CA VAL A 69 9.67 -7.84 -13.92
C VAL A 69 10.21 -8.00 -15.34
N ALA A 70 11.43 -8.50 -15.48
CA ALA A 70 12.06 -8.77 -16.75
C ALA A 70 12.50 -10.24 -16.84
N ASP A 71 12.63 -10.73 -18.08
CA ASP A 71 13.16 -12.06 -18.38
C ASP A 71 14.68 -12.12 -18.24
N GLY A 72 15.36 -10.99 -18.48
CA GLY A 72 16.72 -10.73 -18.05
C GLY A 72 16.75 -9.52 -17.10
N GLY A 73 17.58 -8.54 -17.40
CA GLY A 73 17.65 -7.27 -16.68
C GLY A 73 16.79 -6.18 -17.32
N TYR A 74 16.62 -5.06 -16.61
CA TYR A 74 15.98 -3.87 -17.16
C TYR A 74 16.55 -2.55 -16.64
N ARG A 75 16.36 -1.48 -17.42
CA ARG A 75 16.34 -0.09 -16.92
C ARG A 75 14.97 0.54 -17.19
N LEU A 76 14.33 1.07 -16.15
CA LEU A 76 13.00 1.68 -16.19
C LEU A 76 13.12 3.21 -16.15
N TYR A 77 12.57 3.86 -17.17
CA TYR A 77 12.59 5.30 -17.33
C TYR A 77 11.18 5.90 -17.33
N HIS A 78 11.07 7.12 -16.79
CA HIS A 78 9.94 8.01 -16.99
C HIS A 78 10.42 9.38 -17.47
N ASN A 79 9.89 9.84 -18.62
CA ASN A 79 10.09 11.19 -19.16
C ASN A 79 11.54 11.71 -19.17
N GLY A 80 12.55 10.84 -19.32
CA GLY A 80 13.98 11.20 -19.30
C GLY A 80 14.76 10.55 -18.16
N ALA A 81 14.14 10.42 -16.98
CA ALA A 81 14.81 10.04 -15.74
C ALA A 81 14.83 8.52 -15.53
N LEU A 82 15.99 7.98 -15.09
CA LEU A 82 16.14 6.58 -14.69
C LEU A 82 15.53 6.40 -13.29
N LEU A 83 14.40 5.70 -13.23
CA LEU A 83 13.65 5.45 -11.99
C LEU A 83 14.25 4.29 -11.19
N ALA A 84 14.55 3.21 -11.88
CA ALA A 84 15.10 1.99 -11.30
C ALA A 84 15.80 1.17 -12.39
N GLU A 85 16.80 0.41 -12.00
CA GLU A 85 17.37 -0.65 -12.82
C GLU A 85 17.49 -1.94 -12.00
N ASP A 86 17.45 -3.06 -12.70
CA ASP A 86 17.64 -4.39 -12.14
C ASP A 86 18.42 -5.25 -13.14
N ASN A 87 19.31 -6.10 -12.65
CA ASN A 87 20.11 -7.00 -13.47
C ASN A 87 19.81 -8.48 -13.22
N GLN A 88 18.77 -8.79 -12.43
CA GLN A 88 18.34 -10.15 -12.12
C GLN A 88 17.04 -10.50 -12.86
N ALA A 89 17.09 -11.58 -13.64
CA ALA A 89 15.92 -12.19 -14.28
C ALA A 89 14.86 -12.57 -13.24
N GLY A 90 13.58 -12.49 -13.63
CA GLY A 90 12.45 -12.93 -12.83
C GLY A 90 12.17 -12.13 -11.55
N ARG A 91 13.06 -11.21 -11.15
CA ARG A 91 12.90 -10.43 -9.93
C ARG A 91 11.85 -9.34 -10.12
N VAL A 92 10.74 -9.51 -9.41
CA VAL A 92 9.70 -8.48 -9.34
C VAL A 92 10.16 -7.31 -8.49
N ARG A 93 9.90 -6.10 -8.99
CA ARG A 93 10.00 -4.88 -8.22
C ARG A 93 8.74 -4.04 -8.36
N PHE A 94 8.43 -3.30 -7.32
CA PHE A 94 7.54 -2.15 -7.37
C PHE A 94 8.37 -0.88 -7.22
N VAL A 95 8.08 0.11 -8.05
CA VAL A 95 8.71 1.42 -8.04
C VAL A 95 7.64 2.45 -7.66
N PRO A 96 7.55 2.84 -6.37
CA PRO A 96 6.56 3.80 -5.91
C PRO A 96 6.86 5.18 -6.49
N MET A 97 5.93 5.77 -7.25
CA MET A 97 6.18 7.03 -7.94
C MET A 97 4.92 7.83 -8.25
N THR A 98 5.13 9.11 -8.55
CA THR A 98 4.06 10.07 -8.86
C THR A 98 4.02 10.36 -10.35
N PHE A 99 2.86 10.18 -10.99
CA PHE A 99 2.66 10.58 -12.39
C PHE A 99 2.31 12.07 -12.51
N LEU A 100 2.89 12.70 -13.53
CA LEU A 100 2.73 14.14 -13.76
C LEU A 100 1.53 14.39 -14.67
N PRO A 101 0.84 15.54 -14.53
CA PRO A 101 -0.08 16.00 -15.58
C PRO A 101 0.60 16.08 -16.96
N GLY A 102 -0.18 15.90 -18.02
CA GLY A 102 0.29 15.82 -19.40
C GLY A 102 0.82 14.42 -19.79
N GLU A 103 1.76 14.39 -20.73
CA GLU A 103 2.33 13.14 -21.27
C GLU A 103 3.21 12.42 -20.22
N ASN A 104 2.95 11.12 -20.04
CA ASN A 104 3.78 10.21 -19.27
C ASN A 104 4.32 9.11 -20.20
N ALA A 105 5.64 9.11 -20.37
CA ALA A 105 6.40 8.17 -21.16
C ALA A 105 7.03 7.11 -20.26
N ILE A 106 6.55 5.87 -20.29
CA ILE A 106 7.23 4.74 -19.64
C ILE A 106 8.06 4.02 -20.69
N SER A 107 9.37 3.96 -20.47
CA SER A 107 10.30 3.27 -21.35
C SER A 107 11.15 2.29 -20.56
N VAL A 108 11.25 1.06 -21.05
CA VAL A 108 12.02 -0.01 -20.43
C VAL A 108 13.09 -0.48 -21.41
N VAL A 109 14.35 -0.33 -21.05
CA VAL A 109 15.45 -1.03 -21.73
C VAL A 109 15.47 -2.45 -21.17
N GLY A 110 14.84 -3.40 -21.87
CA GLY A 110 14.89 -4.81 -21.52
C GLY A 110 16.18 -5.44 -22.04
N VAL A 111 16.74 -6.38 -21.28
CA VAL A 111 17.87 -7.24 -21.67
C VAL A 111 17.38 -8.68 -21.78
N ASN A 112 17.87 -9.39 -22.79
CA ASN A 112 17.56 -10.80 -23.02
C ASN A 112 18.15 -11.69 -21.91
N GLY A 113 17.31 -12.49 -21.25
CA GLY A 113 17.73 -13.50 -20.27
C GLY A 113 17.65 -14.92 -20.85
N GLN A 114 16.49 -15.31 -21.37
CA GLN A 114 16.24 -16.59 -22.05
C GLN A 114 15.30 -16.42 -23.25
N GLY A 115 15.84 -15.95 -24.38
CA GLY A 115 15.14 -15.93 -25.67
C GLY A 115 15.12 -14.53 -26.26
N ALA A 116 14.29 -13.63 -25.73
CA ALA A 116 14.27 -12.22 -26.14
C ALA A 116 14.21 -11.28 -24.93
N PRO A 117 14.41 -9.96 -25.11
CA PRO A 117 14.26 -8.97 -24.05
C PRO A 117 12.78 -8.82 -23.65
N GLY A 118 12.31 -9.73 -22.79
CA GLY A 118 10.95 -9.77 -22.29
C GLY A 118 10.77 -8.96 -21.01
N VAL A 119 9.65 -8.24 -20.91
CA VAL A 119 9.23 -7.54 -19.68
C VAL A 119 7.73 -7.71 -19.44
N MET A 120 7.33 -7.66 -18.18
CA MET A 120 5.93 -7.48 -17.80
C MET A 120 5.81 -6.31 -16.84
N VAL A 121 4.89 -5.39 -17.15
CA VAL A 121 4.77 -4.08 -16.50
C VAL A 121 3.31 -3.79 -16.18
N GLN A 122 3.03 -3.39 -14.95
CA GLN A 122 1.77 -2.77 -14.55
C GLN A 122 2.07 -1.40 -13.97
N ILE A 123 1.39 -0.39 -14.48
CA ILE A 123 1.51 1.02 -14.08
C ILE A 123 0.22 1.36 -13.36
N ASP A 124 0.27 1.63 -12.06
CA ASP A 124 -0.89 2.02 -11.26
C ASP A 124 -0.87 3.53 -11.04
N ASP A 125 -1.73 4.28 -11.73
CA ASP A 125 -2.07 5.68 -11.38
C ASP A 125 -3.30 5.68 -10.45
N LEU A 126 -3.65 6.85 -9.90
CA LEU A 126 -4.58 7.00 -8.77
C LEU A 126 -5.97 6.35 -8.96
N ASP A 127 -6.60 6.52 -10.13
CA ASP A 127 -7.89 5.90 -10.49
C ASP A 127 -7.76 4.73 -11.47
N LYS A 128 -6.56 4.47 -12.01
CA LYS A 128 -6.41 3.68 -13.23
C LYS A 128 -5.07 2.96 -13.35
N SER A 129 -5.15 1.64 -13.53
CA SER A 129 -4.03 0.81 -13.94
C SER A 129 -3.90 0.71 -15.47
N TYR A 130 -2.66 0.66 -15.95
CA TYR A 130 -2.28 0.35 -17.32
C TYR A 130 -1.38 -0.88 -17.32
N TYR A 131 -1.48 -1.70 -18.36
CA TYR A 131 -0.91 -3.05 -18.38
C TYR A 131 -0.05 -3.26 -19.63
N SER A 132 1.02 -4.04 -19.50
CA SER A 132 1.83 -4.47 -20.65
C SER A 132 1.05 -5.40 -21.58
N GLY A 133 1.16 -5.17 -22.88
CA GLY A 133 0.39 -5.86 -23.91
C GLY A 133 0.46 -5.15 -25.26
N SER A 134 -0.49 -5.40 -26.15
CA SER A 134 -0.50 -4.93 -27.55
C SER A 134 -0.52 -3.42 -27.77
N GLY A 135 -0.79 -2.61 -26.73
CA GLY A 135 -0.68 -1.15 -26.79
C GLY A 135 0.74 -0.60 -26.65
N TRP A 136 1.72 -1.46 -26.35
CA TRP A 136 3.12 -1.07 -26.20
C TRP A 136 3.85 -1.07 -27.55
N LYS A 137 4.83 -0.18 -27.68
CA LYS A 137 5.78 -0.13 -28.79
C LYS A 137 7.08 -0.83 -28.40
N ALA A 138 7.81 -1.35 -29.40
CA ALA A 138 9.13 -1.91 -29.21
C ALA A 138 10.08 -1.45 -30.32
N LYS A 139 11.37 -1.30 -29.97
CA LYS A 139 12.46 -1.04 -30.91
C LYS A 139 13.73 -1.74 -30.44
N PRO A 140 14.23 -2.78 -31.14
CA PRO A 140 15.45 -3.49 -30.76
C PRO A 140 16.66 -2.54 -30.77
N THR A 141 16.85 -1.83 -31.88
CA THR A 141 18.00 -0.95 -32.09
C THR A 141 17.62 0.53 -32.02
N VAL A 142 18.20 1.26 -31.06
CA VAL A 142 18.09 2.72 -30.95
C VAL A 142 19.43 3.39 -31.30
N GLY A 143 19.39 4.46 -32.10
CA GLY A 143 20.60 5.18 -32.54
C GLY A 143 21.02 6.33 -31.63
N ASN A 144 20.21 6.68 -30.62
CA ASN A 144 20.48 7.70 -29.61
C ASN A 144 19.52 7.48 -28.42
N ASN A 145 19.63 8.32 -27.39
CA ASN A 145 18.89 8.20 -26.13
C ASN A 145 17.60 9.05 -26.04
N SER A 146 17.17 9.70 -27.13
CA SER A 146 16.00 10.60 -27.17
C SER A 146 14.66 9.92 -26.89
N TRP A 147 14.61 8.59 -27.02
CA TRP A 147 13.44 7.75 -26.71
C TRP A 147 12.98 7.86 -25.24
N LYS A 148 13.82 8.38 -24.35
CA LYS A 148 13.45 8.65 -22.96
C LYS A 148 12.48 9.84 -22.81
N ASN A 149 12.52 10.80 -23.73
CA ASN A 149 11.96 12.14 -23.55
C ASN A 149 10.45 12.23 -23.91
N LYS A 150 9.75 13.22 -23.33
CA LYS A 150 8.41 13.64 -23.80
C LYS A 150 8.47 14.07 -25.28
N GLY A 151 7.39 13.85 -26.04
CA GLY A 151 7.27 14.36 -27.42
C GLY A 151 8.23 13.75 -28.45
N ARG A 152 8.85 12.60 -28.13
CA ARG A 152 9.74 11.83 -29.01
C ARG A 152 9.02 11.31 -30.26
N ASP A 153 9.77 11.13 -31.35
CA ASP A 153 9.24 10.51 -32.56
C ASP A 153 9.04 9.00 -32.40
N LEU A 154 7.80 8.56 -32.60
CA LEU A 154 7.35 7.17 -32.54
C LEU A 154 6.97 6.59 -33.91
N SER A 155 7.25 7.31 -35.01
CA SER A 155 6.95 6.89 -36.39
C SER A 155 7.68 5.60 -36.80
N GLN A 156 8.96 5.49 -36.44
CA GLN A 156 9.82 4.33 -36.73
C GLN A 156 9.82 3.27 -35.61
N TRP A 157 8.70 3.08 -34.92
CA TRP A 157 8.56 2.11 -33.83
C TRP A 157 7.49 1.07 -34.14
N GLY A 158 7.88 -0.20 -34.11
CA GLY A 158 6.95 -1.33 -34.17
C GLY A 158 6.11 -1.46 -32.90
N GLY A 159 5.08 -2.29 -32.96
CA GLY A 159 4.39 -2.78 -31.76
C GLY A 159 5.27 -3.78 -31.01
N ALA A 160 5.12 -3.85 -29.68
CA ALA A 160 5.69 -4.92 -28.89
C ALA A 160 4.89 -6.22 -29.13
N THR A 161 5.57 -7.34 -29.33
CA THR A 161 4.90 -8.63 -29.49
C THR A 161 4.47 -9.14 -28.12
N THR A 162 3.20 -9.51 -27.98
CA THR A 162 2.67 -10.09 -26.74
C THR A 162 2.95 -11.59 -26.70
N LEU A 163 3.51 -12.05 -25.59
CA LEU A 163 3.79 -13.45 -25.31
C LEU A 163 2.57 -14.15 -24.70
N ASN A 164 2.32 -15.39 -25.14
CA ASN A 164 1.20 -16.21 -24.65
C ASN A 164 1.59 -17.06 -23.41
N TYR A 165 2.27 -16.45 -22.44
CA TYR A 165 2.50 -17.04 -21.13
C TYR A 165 1.35 -16.68 -20.16
N ALA A 166 1.10 -17.54 -19.18
CA ALA A 166 0.20 -17.20 -18.07
C ALA A 166 0.83 -16.08 -17.22
N SER A 167 0.05 -15.10 -16.77
CA SER A 167 0.55 -13.94 -16.00
C SER A 167 1.11 -14.29 -14.61
N ASN A 168 1.02 -15.55 -14.19
CA ASN A 168 1.64 -16.09 -12.97
C ASN A 168 2.92 -16.92 -13.26
N LYS A 169 3.51 -16.79 -14.45
CA LYS A 169 4.71 -17.49 -14.89
C LYS A 169 5.74 -16.53 -15.49
N LEU A 170 7.01 -16.87 -15.33
CA LEU A 170 8.11 -16.33 -16.14
C LEU A 170 8.14 -17.03 -17.52
N PRO A 171 8.77 -16.45 -18.56
CA PRO A 171 8.96 -17.12 -19.85
C PRO A 171 9.72 -18.45 -19.72
N SER A 172 10.65 -18.56 -18.77
CA SER A 172 11.34 -19.79 -18.37
C SER A 172 10.43 -20.89 -17.77
N GLY A 173 9.14 -20.62 -17.56
CA GLY A 173 8.17 -21.54 -16.96
C GLY A 173 8.17 -21.59 -15.43
N ALA A 174 9.11 -20.89 -14.78
CA ALA A 174 9.14 -20.69 -13.33
C ALA A 174 7.92 -19.90 -12.82
N ALA A 175 7.57 -20.05 -11.54
CA ALA A 175 6.46 -19.32 -10.94
C ALA A 175 6.82 -17.84 -10.74
N LEU A 176 5.97 -16.93 -11.21
CA LEU A 176 6.09 -15.51 -10.89
C LEU A 176 5.52 -15.27 -9.48
N THR A 177 6.37 -14.84 -8.55
CA THR A 177 5.99 -14.55 -7.16
C THR A 177 6.20 -13.07 -6.83
N GLY A 178 5.31 -12.49 -6.04
CA GLY A 178 5.43 -11.10 -5.59
C GLY A 178 5.06 -10.00 -6.60
N PHE A 179 4.44 -10.34 -7.74
CA PHE A 179 3.82 -9.35 -8.65
C PHE A 179 2.39 -9.01 -8.21
N ALA A 180 1.86 -7.90 -8.74
CA ALA A 180 0.49 -7.44 -8.51
C ALA A 180 -0.53 -8.57 -8.66
N ALA A 181 -1.30 -8.82 -7.59
CA ALA A 181 -2.35 -9.82 -7.60
C ALA A 181 -3.43 -9.47 -8.64
N ASN A 182 -3.92 -10.48 -9.36
CA ASN A 182 -4.92 -10.32 -10.43
C ASN A 182 -4.51 -9.39 -11.59
N THR A 183 -3.20 -9.20 -11.82
CA THR A 183 -2.72 -8.36 -12.92
C THR A 183 -3.27 -8.80 -14.28
N GLN A 184 -3.61 -7.81 -15.11
CA GLN A 184 -3.93 -7.99 -16.53
C GLN A 184 -2.69 -7.80 -17.42
N ALA A 185 -1.53 -7.52 -16.83
CA ALA A 185 -0.26 -7.40 -17.54
C ALA A 185 0.10 -8.72 -18.22
N LYS A 186 0.64 -8.59 -19.43
CA LYS A 186 1.15 -9.70 -20.23
C LYS A 186 2.63 -9.47 -20.49
N TRP A 187 3.38 -10.56 -20.57
CA TRP A 187 4.74 -10.51 -21.08
C TRP A 187 4.75 -9.92 -22.49
N ILE A 188 5.63 -8.95 -22.71
CA ILE A 188 5.88 -8.31 -23.99
C ILE A 188 7.37 -8.32 -24.28
N TRP A 189 7.73 -8.44 -25.55
CA TRP A 189 9.12 -8.45 -26.00
C TRP A 189 9.28 -7.74 -27.35
N SER A 190 10.50 -7.72 -27.87
CA SER A 190 10.80 -7.27 -29.24
C SER A 190 10.33 -8.29 -30.30
N GLY A 191 10.69 -8.06 -31.57
CA GLY A 191 10.20 -8.89 -32.67
C GLY A 191 10.88 -10.26 -32.79
N ALA A 192 12.07 -10.46 -32.20
CA ALA A 192 12.89 -11.64 -32.43
C ALA A 192 13.55 -12.19 -31.15
N GLU A 193 13.55 -13.52 -31.02
CA GLU A 193 14.27 -14.34 -30.00
C GLU A 193 15.81 -14.33 -30.16
N THR A 194 16.36 -13.30 -30.80
CA THR A 194 17.81 -13.10 -30.94
C THR A 194 18.24 -11.68 -30.61
N ASP A 195 17.29 -10.77 -30.32
CA ASP A 195 17.63 -9.42 -29.91
C ASP A 195 18.32 -9.47 -28.53
N PRO A 196 19.52 -8.90 -28.35
CA PRO A 196 20.20 -8.92 -27.04
C PRO A 196 19.61 -7.89 -26.06
N THR A 197 18.97 -6.84 -26.60
CA THR A 197 18.42 -5.70 -25.87
C THR A 197 17.31 -5.08 -26.72
N ALA A 198 16.29 -4.50 -26.09
CA ALA A 198 15.30 -3.69 -26.78
C ALA A 198 14.76 -2.58 -25.87
N VAL A 199 14.29 -1.50 -26.48
CA VAL A 199 13.48 -0.50 -25.77
C VAL A 199 12.01 -0.80 -25.98
N LEU A 200 11.28 -1.05 -24.90
CA LEU A 200 9.83 -1.23 -24.87
C LEU A 200 9.18 0.00 -24.26
N LEU A 201 8.06 0.46 -24.81
CA LEU A 201 7.61 1.83 -24.58
C LEU A 201 6.08 1.99 -24.60
N PHE A 202 5.57 2.75 -23.63
CA PHE A 202 4.16 3.12 -23.52
C PHE A 202 3.99 4.60 -23.23
N THR A 203 2.87 5.15 -23.68
CA THR A 203 2.45 6.54 -23.43
C THR A 203 1.03 6.57 -22.91
N PHE A 204 0.81 7.34 -21.86
CA PHE A 204 -0.52 7.76 -21.43
C PHE A 204 -0.50 9.24 -21.07
N ASN A 205 -1.69 9.85 -20.97
CA ASN A 205 -1.84 11.24 -20.56
C ASN A 205 -2.66 11.29 -19.27
N VAL A 206 -2.11 11.98 -18.27
CA VAL A 206 -2.85 12.38 -17.05
C VAL A 206 -3.42 13.76 -17.33
N LYS A 207 -4.73 13.86 -17.53
CA LYS A 207 -5.40 15.12 -17.87
C LYS A 207 -6.85 15.10 -17.41
N ALA A 208 -7.41 16.29 -17.22
CA ALA A 208 -8.82 16.49 -17.01
C ALA A 208 -9.68 15.86 -18.14
N GLU A 209 -10.86 15.43 -17.74
CA GLU A 209 -11.99 15.13 -18.63
C GLU A 209 -13.01 16.28 -18.59
N GLY A 210 -13.99 16.29 -19.48
CA GLY A 210 -15.00 17.35 -19.57
C GLY A 210 -14.48 18.72 -20.00
N PHE A 211 -15.11 19.80 -19.49
CA PHE A 211 -14.78 21.18 -19.86
C PHE A 211 -13.30 21.53 -19.59
N GLY A 212 -12.72 21.04 -18.50
CA GLY A 212 -11.32 21.28 -18.13
C GLY A 212 -10.27 20.55 -18.98
N ALA A 213 -10.64 19.73 -19.97
CA ALA A 213 -9.73 18.83 -20.68
C ALA A 213 -8.54 19.48 -21.42
N ASN A 214 -8.52 20.80 -21.55
CA ASN A 214 -7.43 21.60 -22.15
C ASN A 214 -6.54 22.33 -21.10
N THR A 215 -6.68 21.99 -19.82
CA THR A 215 -5.86 22.51 -18.71
C THR A 215 -4.49 21.82 -18.69
N THR A 216 -3.42 22.60 -18.65
CA THR A 216 -2.02 22.10 -18.67
C THR A 216 -1.23 22.46 -17.42
N GLY A 217 -1.73 23.37 -16.59
CA GLY A 217 -1.08 23.76 -15.33
C GLY A 217 0.35 24.25 -15.54
N GLY A 218 1.28 23.66 -14.79
CA GLY A 218 2.70 23.94 -14.83
C GLY A 218 3.53 23.02 -15.75
N ASP A 219 2.94 22.28 -16.68
CA ASP A 219 3.65 21.31 -17.55
C ASP A 219 4.71 21.96 -18.47
N ALA A 220 4.49 23.22 -18.88
CA ALA A 220 5.46 24.00 -19.64
C ALA A 220 6.61 24.58 -18.79
N GLY A 221 6.66 24.24 -17.50
CA GLY A 221 7.52 24.86 -16.49
C GLY A 221 8.57 23.92 -15.89
N ASN A 222 9.30 24.45 -14.91
CA ASN A 222 10.21 23.64 -14.10
C ASN A 222 9.43 22.74 -13.12
N ILE A 223 10.01 21.60 -12.77
CA ILE A 223 9.54 20.78 -11.65
C ILE A 223 10.36 21.14 -10.41
N VAL A 224 9.70 21.39 -9.28
CA VAL A 224 10.31 21.68 -7.98
C VAL A 224 9.71 20.79 -6.90
N VAL A 225 10.49 20.46 -5.87
CA VAL A 225 10.00 19.73 -4.68
C VAL A 225 9.87 20.71 -3.52
N ALA A 226 8.69 20.77 -2.90
CA ALA A 226 8.44 21.66 -1.77
C ALA A 226 8.74 20.98 -0.42
N SER A 227 9.67 21.56 0.35
CA SER A 227 10.05 21.06 1.67
C SER A 227 9.06 21.40 2.79
N ASP A 228 8.25 22.45 2.61
CA ASP A 228 7.45 23.07 3.66
C ASP A 228 6.33 23.97 3.08
N SER A 229 5.38 24.38 3.91
CA SER A 229 4.20 25.17 3.49
C SER A 229 4.58 26.58 2.98
N ALA A 230 5.68 27.16 3.45
CA ALA A 230 6.20 28.43 2.94
C ALA A 230 6.72 28.29 1.51
N THR A 231 7.38 27.18 1.19
CA THR A 231 7.87 26.85 -0.14
C THR A 231 6.73 26.56 -1.12
N ILE A 232 5.68 25.84 -0.68
CA ILE A 232 4.44 25.69 -1.49
C ILE A 232 3.85 27.06 -1.84
N ARG A 233 3.63 27.92 -0.83
CA ARG A 233 3.08 29.28 -1.02
C ARG A 233 3.95 30.11 -1.98
N LYS A 234 5.27 30.10 -1.80
CA LYS A 234 6.24 30.81 -2.66
C LYS A 234 6.07 30.43 -4.14
N TYR A 235 5.98 29.14 -4.46
CA TYR A 235 5.86 28.68 -5.85
C TYR A 235 4.45 28.84 -6.41
N LEU A 236 3.39 28.78 -5.60
CA LEU A 236 2.05 29.16 -6.05
C LEU A 236 1.97 30.66 -6.43
N GLN A 237 2.75 31.50 -5.75
CA GLN A 237 2.83 32.95 -5.97
C GLN A 237 3.89 33.39 -6.98
N SER A 238 4.72 32.49 -7.53
CA SER A 238 5.76 32.85 -8.51
C SER A 238 5.19 33.07 -9.91
N ASN A 239 5.76 34.00 -10.68
CA ASN A 239 5.36 34.23 -12.07
C ASN A 239 5.73 33.08 -13.02
N ASP A 240 6.69 32.24 -12.62
CA ASP A 240 7.13 31.08 -13.40
C ASP A 240 6.00 30.05 -13.57
N ALA A 241 5.92 29.42 -14.74
CA ALA A 241 5.21 28.17 -14.87
C ALA A 241 5.96 27.10 -14.05
N VAL A 242 5.26 26.36 -13.19
CA VAL A 242 5.91 25.41 -12.27
C VAL A 242 5.01 24.24 -11.89
N THR A 243 5.59 23.04 -11.91
CA THR A 243 5.03 21.85 -11.28
C THR A 243 5.67 21.67 -9.90
N ILE A 244 4.87 21.88 -8.86
CA ILE A 244 5.23 21.80 -7.45
C ILE A 244 4.88 20.40 -6.96
N LEU A 245 5.90 19.56 -6.79
CA LEU A 245 5.78 18.28 -6.12
C LEU A 245 5.77 18.50 -4.61
N VAL A 246 4.78 17.92 -3.93
CA VAL A 246 4.67 17.96 -2.47
C VAL A 246 4.85 16.54 -1.94
N PRO A 247 5.99 16.21 -1.28
CA PRO A 247 6.20 14.92 -0.64
C PRO A 247 5.06 14.49 0.29
N GLU A 248 4.97 13.19 0.58
CA GLU A 248 4.07 12.71 1.63
C GLU A 248 4.37 13.40 2.96
N GLY A 249 3.36 14.04 3.53
CA GLY A 249 3.49 14.83 4.75
C GLY A 249 2.29 15.72 5.03
N THR A 250 2.36 16.48 6.11
CA THR A 250 1.42 17.50 6.58
C THR A 250 2.11 18.85 6.51
N TYR A 251 1.45 19.78 5.84
CA TYR A 251 1.94 21.11 5.57
C TYR A 251 0.95 22.09 6.19
N ASP A 252 1.26 22.59 7.39
CA ASP A 252 0.36 23.49 8.12
C ASP A 252 0.52 24.94 7.64
N PHE A 253 -0.59 25.54 7.19
CA PHE A 253 -0.68 26.92 6.72
C PHE A 253 -1.33 27.86 7.74
N ARG A 254 -1.83 27.32 8.87
CA ARG A 254 -2.68 28.04 9.83
C ARG A 254 -1.86 28.96 10.71
N GLN A 255 -2.16 30.26 10.67
CA GLN A 255 -1.58 31.24 11.60
C GLN A 255 -2.68 31.77 12.50
N MET A 256 -2.82 31.15 13.69
CA MET A 256 -3.90 31.44 14.62
C MET A 256 -3.84 32.88 15.13
N ARG A 257 -5.00 33.54 15.10
CA ARG A 257 -5.26 34.93 15.50
C ARG A 257 -6.64 35.00 16.15
N ASN A 258 -6.91 36.08 16.85
CA ASN A 258 -8.25 36.36 17.35
C ASN A 258 -9.19 36.74 16.17
N ALA A 259 -10.18 35.89 15.91
CA ALA A 259 -11.13 36.00 14.82
C ALA A 259 -11.96 37.29 14.87
N VAL A 260 -12.28 37.76 16.08
CA VAL A 260 -13.03 39.00 16.32
C VAL A 260 -12.17 40.22 15.97
N THR A 261 -10.89 40.20 16.33
CA THR A 261 -9.92 41.25 15.94
C THR A 261 -9.80 41.36 14.42
N GLU A 262 -9.71 40.24 13.69
CA GLU A 262 -9.60 40.24 12.23
C GLU A 262 -10.91 40.66 11.55
N ALA A 263 -12.07 40.19 12.03
CA ALA A 263 -13.39 40.59 11.50
C ALA A 263 -13.65 42.10 11.70
N ASN A 264 -13.33 42.65 12.88
CA ASN A 264 -13.51 44.06 13.20
C ASN A 264 -12.72 44.98 12.24
N LYS A 265 -11.53 44.56 11.80
CA LYS A 265 -10.72 45.30 10.79
C LYS A 265 -11.40 45.36 9.42
N GLN A 266 -12.21 44.36 9.09
CA GLN A 266 -12.96 44.28 7.84
C GLN A 266 -14.39 44.85 7.95
N GLY A 267 -14.77 45.40 9.11
CA GLY A 267 -16.13 45.88 9.35
C GLY A 267 -17.17 44.77 9.46
N ARG A 268 -16.76 43.54 9.78
CA ARG A 268 -17.60 42.36 9.97
C ARG A 268 -17.73 42.00 11.46
N THR A 269 -18.73 41.21 11.81
CA THR A 269 -19.00 40.80 13.20
C THR A 269 -19.12 39.29 13.32
N TRP A 270 -18.42 38.67 14.27
CA TRP A 270 -18.71 37.27 14.61
C TRP A 270 -19.91 37.20 15.55
N CYS A 271 -20.86 36.34 15.22
CA CYS A 271 -22.09 36.09 15.95
C CYS A 271 -22.12 34.62 16.39
N ARG A 272 -22.72 34.33 17.55
CA ARG A 272 -22.85 32.96 18.07
C ARG A 272 -24.27 32.69 18.57
N THR A 273 -24.70 31.44 18.49
CA THR A 273 -25.85 30.96 19.25
C THR A 273 -25.70 29.47 19.59
N THR A 274 -26.63 28.94 20.38
CA THR A 274 -26.67 27.53 20.77
C THR A 274 -27.56 26.76 19.79
N CYS A 275 -27.07 25.64 19.28
CA CYS A 275 -27.82 24.79 18.37
C CYS A 275 -29.14 24.30 19.00
N SER A 276 -30.23 24.35 18.24
CA SER A 276 -31.53 23.82 18.64
C SER A 276 -31.57 22.29 18.68
N GLU A 277 -30.66 21.63 17.96
CA GLU A 277 -30.51 20.18 17.89
C GLU A 277 -29.13 19.70 18.35
N LYS A 278 -28.96 18.38 18.41
CA LYS A 278 -27.69 17.72 18.71
C LYS A 278 -26.96 17.37 17.42
N ASN A 279 -25.67 17.69 17.37
CA ASN A 279 -24.76 17.28 16.31
C ASN A 279 -24.78 15.75 16.16
N ARG A 280 -25.02 15.26 14.94
CA ARG A 280 -25.19 13.82 14.65
C ARG A 280 -23.94 12.99 14.94
N VAL A 281 -22.74 13.57 14.79
CA VAL A 281 -21.47 12.86 14.97
C VAL A 281 -21.09 12.77 16.44
N THR A 282 -21.22 13.88 17.18
CA THR A 282 -20.76 13.95 18.58
C THR A 282 -21.85 13.70 19.62
N GLY A 283 -23.13 13.77 19.23
CA GLY A 283 -24.29 13.67 20.14
C GLY A 283 -24.48 14.89 21.07
N LYS A 284 -23.69 15.96 20.88
CA LYS A 284 -23.67 17.16 21.72
C LYS A 284 -24.53 18.28 21.15
N THR A 285 -25.08 19.11 22.02
CA THR A 285 -25.62 20.41 21.63
C THR A 285 -24.46 21.41 21.57
N ASN A 286 -24.13 21.86 20.37
CA ASN A 286 -22.99 22.74 20.14
C ASN A 286 -23.37 24.23 20.28
N LYS A 287 -22.34 25.08 20.42
CA LYS A 287 -22.43 26.49 20.02
C LYS A 287 -21.81 26.61 18.64
N PHE A 288 -22.47 27.29 17.72
CA PHE A 288 -21.92 27.60 16.40
C PHE A 288 -21.68 29.10 16.26
N TYR A 289 -20.76 29.43 15.36
CA TYR A 289 -20.30 30.79 15.08
C TYR A 289 -20.49 31.09 13.61
N ARG A 290 -21.02 32.27 13.29
CA ARG A 290 -21.27 32.72 11.92
C ARG A 290 -20.90 34.19 11.78
N ILE A 291 -20.33 34.58 10.64
CA ILE A 291 -19.95 35.97 10.40
C ILE A 291 -21.13 36.76 9.83
N ALA A 292 -21.33 37.98 10.31
CA ALA A 292 -22.22 38.96 9.71
C ALA A 292 -21.38 39.99 8.95
N PHE A 293 -21.76 40.29 7.71
CA PHE A 293 -21.07 41.27 6.84
C PHE A 293 -21.40 42.73 7.19
N GLU A 294 -21.63 43.00 8.48
CA GLU A 294 -21.94 44.31 9.04
C GLU A 294 -21.22 44.49 10.37
N LYS A 295 -20.95 45.75 10.76
CA LYS A 295 -20.13 46.07 11.92
C LYS A 295 -20.97 46.19 13.19
N ASN A 296 -20.54 45.52 14.26
CA ASN A 296 -21.19 45.49 15.57
C ASN A 296 -22.67 45.05 15.53
N SER A 297 -23.04 44.14 14.62
CA SER A 297 -24.43 43.68 14.45
C SER A 297 -24.49 42.24 13.95
N CYS A 298 -25.58 41.56 14.28
CA CYS A 298 -25.92 40.20 13.85
C CYS A 298 -27.27 40.14 13.12
N ALA A 299 -27.88 41.30 12.83
CA ALA A 299 -29.24 41.41 12.32
C ALA A 299 -29.37 40.88 10.88
N SER A 300 -28.35 41.09 10.04
CA SER A 300 -28.33 40.62 8.65
C SER A 300 -28.42 39.10 8.49
N LEU A 301 -28.09 38.33 9.53
CA LEU A 301 -28.21 36.86 9.53
C LEU A 301 -29.66 36.37 9.65
N GLY A 302 -30.58 37.22 10.12
CA GLY A 302 -32.02 36.87 10.21
C GLY A 302 -32.38 35.81 11.26
N GLU A 303 -31.42 35.35 12.06
CA GLU A 303 -31.59 34.31 13.07
C GLU A 303 -31.84 34.90 14.47
N SER A 304 -32.87 34.40 15.16
CA SER A 304 -33.21 34.86 16.52
C SER A 304 -32.25 34.29 17.57
N GLY A 305 -31.86 35.10 18.56
CA GLY A 305 -31.01 34.67 19.67
C GLY A 305 -29.51 34.61 19.36
N LEU A 306 -29.05 35.32 18.33
CA LEU A 306 -27.62 35.54 18.08
C LEU A 306 -27.02 36.54 19.08
N GLU A 307 -25.86 36.19 19.66
CA GLU A 307 -25.02 37.07 20.47
C GLU A 307 -23.80 37.54 19.66
N ILE A 308 -23.41 38.81 19.79
CA ILE A 308 -22.11 39.30 19.30
C ILE A 308 -20.98 38.68 20.12
N VAL A 309 -20.01 38.06 19.45
CA VAL A 309 -18.78 37.54 20.06
C VAL A 309 -17.84 38.71 20.37
N LYS A 310 -17.29 38.74 21.57
CA LYS A 310 -16.39 39.79 22.05
C LYS A 310 -14.95 39.38 21.81
N GLU A 311 -14.07 40.37 21.64
CA GLU A 311 -12.63 40.12 21.49
C GLU A 311 -12.04 39.37 22.71
N SER A 312 -12.62 39.57 23.90
CA SER A 312 -12.30 38.82 25.13
C SER A 312 -12.69 37.35 25.12
N ASP A 313 -13.57 36.89 24.23
CA ASP A 313 -13.86 35.45 24.06
C ASP A 313 -12.68 34.71 23.40
N ASN A 314 -11.71 35.43 22.82
CA ASN A 314 -10.49 34.92 22.20
C ASN A 314 -10.70 33.78 21.17
N LEU A 315 -11.81 33.84 20.43
CA LEU A 315 -12.15 32.92 19.34
C LEU A 315 -10.99 32.86 18.33
N GLN A 316 -10.41 31.69 18.10
CA GLN A 316 -9.21 31.54 17.26
C GLN A 316 -9.56 31.20 15.81
N ALA A 317 -9.15 32.03 14.87
CA ALA A 317 -9.19 31.72 13.44
C ALA A 317 -7.81 31.95 12.83
N TRP A 318 -7.59 31.45 11.62
CA TRP A 318 -6.57 32.01 10.74
C TRP A 318 -7.24 32.52 9.47
N SER A 319 -6.69 33.61 8.93
CA SER A 319 -7.13 34.20 7.68
C SER A 319 -5.88 34.54 6.88
N ASN A 320 -5.49 33.64 5.98
CA ASN A 320 -4.26 33.79 5.20
C ASN A 320 -4.38 33.05 3.85
N TRP A 321 -5.20 33.62 2.97
CA TRP A 321 -5.38 33.18 1.58
C TRP A 321 -4.05 32.98 0.87
N ILE A 322 -3.92 31.85 0.19
CA ILE A 322 -2.81 31.49 -0.68
C ILE A 322 -3.22 31.92 -2.09
N THR A 323 -3.00 33.20 -2.40
CA THR A 323 -3.19 33.73 -3.74
C THR A 323 -2.23 33.06 -4.73
N THR A 324 -2.60 33.02 -6.01
CA THR A 324 -1.86 32.27 -7.01
C THR A 324 -1.52 33.11 -8.25
N LYS A 325 -0.46 32.71 -8.95
CA LYS A 325 -0.10 33.19 -10.29
C LYS A 325 -0.30 32.09 -11.33
N PRO A 326 -0.56 32.41 -12.61
CA PRO A 326 -1.03 31.43 -13.59
C PRO A 326 -0.01 30.31 -13.88
N ASN A 327 -0.47 29.22 -14.50
CA ASN A 327 0.35 28.08 -14.94
C ASN A 327 1.01 27.31 -13.78
N LYS A 328 0.21 26.72 -12.88
CA LYS A 328 0.71 25.90 -11.77
C LYS A 328 0.16 24.49 -11.83
N SER A 329 1.00 23.52 -11.50
CA SER A 329 0.56 22.18 -11.10
C SER A 329 1.00 21.96 -9.66
N LEU A 330 0.08 21.76 -8.72
CA LEU A 330 0.38 21.37 -7.34
C LEU A 330 0.04 19.90 -7.19
N VAL A 331 1.05 19.04 -7.06
CA VAL A 331 0.90 17.58 -7.14
C VAL A 331 1.46 16.96 -5.88
N GLY A 332 0.60 16.36 -5.06
CA GLY A 332 1.07 15.54 -3.94
C GLY A 332 1.73 14.26 -4.44
N MET A 333 2.76 13.82 -3.76
CA MET A 333 3.54 12.64 -4.12
C MET A 333 3.03 11.39 -3.40
N GLY A 334 3.21 10.24 -4.05
CA GLY A 334 2.85 8.96 -3.45
C GLY A 334 1.39 8.88 -3.07
N ARG A 335 1.13 8.56 -1.80
CA ARG A 335 -0.21 8.47 -1.19
C ARG A 335 -0.87 9.83 -0.92
N GLY A 336 -0.24 10.92 -1.36
CA GLY A 336 -0.76 12.28 -1.30
C GLY A 336 -0.22 13.12 -0.13
N ALA A 337 -0.30 14.44 -0.30
CA ALA A 337 0.19 15.42 0.67
C ALA A 337 -0.96 16.18 1.33
N ASN A 338 -0.85 16.42 2.64
CA ASN A 338 -1.92 16.94 3.49
C ASN A 338 -1.71 18.43 3.77
N LEU A 339 -2.45 19.30 3.08
CA LEU A 339 -2.36 20.75 3.17
C LEU A 339 -3.34 21.28 4.23
N ARG A 340 -2.86 21.34 5.47
CA ARG A 340 -3.70 21.67 6.63
C ARG A 340 -3.96 23.17 6.70
N GLY A 341 -5.23 23.54 6.68
CA GLY A 341 -5.70 24.92 6.68
C GLY A 341 -5.27 25.74 5.48
N ALA A 342 -4.91 25.07 4.37
CA ALA A 342 -4.69 25.73 3.09
C ALA A 342 -6.03 26.25 2.55
N SER A 343 -6.06 27.56 2.30
CA SER A 343 -7.15 28.26 1.63
C SER A 343 -6.55 28.86 0.37
N ILE A 344 -6.74 28.23 -0.79
CA ILE A 344 -6.06 28.57 -2.05
C ILE A 344 -7.05 29.27 -2.98
N VAL A 345 -6.66 30.46 -3.44
CA VAL A 345 -7.55 31.36 -4.17
C VAL A 345 -6.97 31.70 -5.54
N VAL A 346 -7.71 31.39 -6.61
CA VAL A 346 -7.35 31.67 -8.01
C VAL A 346 -8.15 32.86 -8.52
N ARG A 347 -7.47 33.98 -8.80
CA ARG A 347 -8.14 35.27 -9.06
C ARG A 347 -7.87 35.78 -10.47
N SER A 348 -8.91 35.89 -11.29
CA SER A 348 -8.80 36.30 -12.70
C SER A 348 -8.27 37.73 -12.84
N TYR A 349 -8.66 38.63 -11.94
CA TYR A 349 -8.19 40.02 -11.90
C TYR A 349 -6.73 40.17 -11.44
N GLU A 350 -6.12 39.11 -10.88
CA GLU A 350 -4.68 39.04 -10.63
C GLU A 350 -3.90 38.36 -11.77
N GLY A 351 -4.59 38.03 -12.86
CA GLY A 351 -4.09 37.31 -14.03
C GLY A 351 -3.93 35.80 -13.82
N SER A 352 -4.58 35.21 -12.81
CA SER A 352 -4.42 33.80 -12.47
C SER A 352 -5.39 32.89 -13.24
N GLY A 353 -4.89 31.71 -13.61
CA GLY A 353 -5.59 30.71 -14.42
C GLY A 353 -4.62 29.61 -14.89
N ASN A 354 -5.13 28.57 -15.55
CA ASN A 354 -4.37 27.36 -15.90
C ASN A 354 -3.71 26.69 -14.68
N HIS A 355 -4.55 26.07 -13.84
CA HIS A 355 -4.13 25.39 -12.61
C HIS A 355 -4.53 23.92 -12.58
N ILE A 356 -3.64 23.07 -12.07
CA ILE A 356 -3.91 21.64 -11.79
C ILE A 356 -3.53 21.34 -10.34
N TYR A 357 -4.48 21.01 -9.49
CA TYR A 357 -4.22 20.56 -8.11
C TYR A 357 -4.59 19.08 -8.02
N ARG A 358 -3.60 18.20 -7.79
CA ARG A 358 -3.78 16.75 -7.86
C ARG A 358 -3.18 16.01 -6.67
N ASN A 359 -3.83 14.96 -6.19
CA ASN A 359 -3.29 14.01 -5.21
C ASN A 359 -3.02 14.60 -3.82
N LEU A 360 -4.00 15.32 -3.25
CA LEU A 360 -3.85 16.10 -2.01
C LEU A 360 -4.92 15.76 -0.98
N ALA A 361 -4.69 16.14 0.28
CA ALA A 361 -5.77 16.40 1.23
C ALA A 361 -5.79 17.89 1.55
N ILE A 362 -6.95 18.54 1.53
CA ILE A 362 -7.14 19.93 1.96
C ILE A 362 -8.18 19.88 3.08
N TYR A 363 -7.76 20.27 4.29
CA TYR A 363 -8.55 19.99 5.48
C TYR A 363 -8.28 20.93 6.65
N ASP A 364 -9.20 20.95 7.62
CA ASP A 364 -9.15 21.82 8.80
C ASP A 364 -8.97 23.28 8.35
N VAL A 365 -9.96 23.82 7.62
CA VAL A 365 -10.12 25.23 7.21
C VAL A 365 -11.25 25.88 8.00
N ASN A 366 -10.90 26.50 9.13
CA ASN A 366 -11.80 27.09 10.14
C ASN A 366 -13.13 26.33 10.41
N PRO A 367 -13.18 24.97 10.50
CA PRO A 367 -14.43 24.18 10.57
C PRO A 367 -15.38 24.49 11.74
N HIS A 368 -14.93 25.23 12.75
CA HIS A 368 -15.73 25.67 13.89
C HIS A 368 -16.46 27.01 13.67
N LEU A 369 -16.19 27.65 12.53
CA LEU A 369 -16.79 28.89 12.06
C LEU A 369 -17.57 28.58 10.78
N ILE A 370 -18.65 29.33 10.54
CA ILE A 370 -19.36 29.37 9.26
C ILE A 370 -18.95 30.63 8.52
N GLU A 371 -18.71 30.54 7.20
CA GLU A 371 -18.23 31.67 6.36
C GLU A 371 -16.85 32.22 6.84
N GLY A 372 -16.04 31.33 7.44
CA GLY A 372 -14.68 31.57 7.93
C GLY A 372 -13.58 31.22 6.92
N GLY A 373 -13.94 30.79 5.71
CA GLY A 373 -13.04 30.66 4.55
C GLY A 373 -13.05 29.28 3.86
N ASP A 374 -12.78 29.32 2.57
CA ASP A 374 -12.79 28.19 1.65
C ASP A 374 -11.45 27.46 1.59
N GLY A 375 -11.47 26.18 1.24
CA GLY A 375 -10.24 25.42 0.98
C GLY A 375 -9.69 25.69 -0.42
N LEU A 376 -10.56 25.66 -1.44
CA LEU A 376 -10.28 26.02 -2.84
C LEU A 376 -11.35 26.98 -3.35
N GLU A 377 -10.93 28.10 -3.93
CA GLU A 377 -11.79 29.18 -4.41
C GLU A 377 -11.31 29.69 -5.78
N THR A 378 -12.23 29.96 -6.71
CA THR A 378 -11.97 30.78 -7.91
C THR A 378 -12.76 32.06 -7.83
N VAL A 379 -12.14 33.20 -8.17
CA VAL A 379 -12.78 34.53 -8.09
C VAL A 379 -12.57 35.29 -9.38
N GLY A 380 -13.64 35.88 -9.91
CA GLY A 380 -13.59 36.71 -11.11
C GLY A 380 -14.73 37.72 -11.19
N SER A 381 -15.23 37.91 -12.40
CA SER A 381 -16.43 38.69 -12.68
C SER A 381 -17.03 38.26 -14.02
N ALA A 382 -18.28 38.62 -14.30
CA ALA A 382 -18.98 38.28 -15.54
C ALA A 382 -18.28 38.72 -16.85
N SER A 383 -17.25 39.59 -16.79
CA SER A 383 -16.42 39.98 -17.94
C SER A 383 -15.00 39.41 -17.92
N ASN A 384 -14.59 38.76 -16.83
CA ASN A 384 -13.25 38.20 -16.64
C ASN A 384 -13.31 36.92 -15.79
N HIS A 385 -13.59 35.79 -16.44
CA HIS A 385 -13.60 34.47 -15.80
C HIS A 385 -12.17 33.93 -15.65
N VAL A 386 -11.89 33.23 -14.55
CA VAL A 386 -10.75 32.31 -14.46
C VAL A 386 -10.89 31.28 -15.59
N LYS A 387 -9.80 30.96 -16.27
CA LYS A 387 -9.78 29.97 -17.35
C LYS A 387 -8.90 28.80 -16.95
N LYS A 388 -9.31 27.58 -17.30
CA LYS A 388 -8.54 26.33 -17.16
C LYS A 388 -8.22 25.99 -15.71
N PHE A 389 -9.09 25.22 -15.08
CA PHE A 389 -8.92 24.76 -13.71
C PHE A 389 -9.19 23.26 -13.59
N TRP A 390 -8.31 22.54 -12.91
CA TRP A 390 -8.48 21.12 -12.62
C TRP A 390 -8.13 20.81 -11.17
N ALA A 391 -9.11 20.35 -10.39
CA ALA A 391 -8.86 19.69 -9.11
C ALA A 391 -9.11 18.18 -9.27
N ASP A 392 -8.19 17.35 -8.80
CA ASP A 392 -8.19 15.91 -9.06
C ASP A 392 -7.68 15.08 -7.88
N HIS A 393 -8.36 13.99 -7.50
CA HIS A 393 -7.88 13.12 -6.41
C HIS A 393 -7.57 13.89 -5.11
N ILE A 394 -8.51 14.73 -4.67
CA ILE A 394 -8.38 15.52 -3.43
C ILE A 394 -9.36 15.03 -2.36
N SER A 395 -8.85 14.71 -1.18
CA SER A 395 -9.66 14.54 0.04
C SER A 395 -9.97 15.91 0.64
N TYR A 396 -11.25 16.23 0.81
CA TYR A 396 -11.74 17.57 1.11
C TYR A 396 -12.70 17.54 2.30
N LYS A 397 -12.26 18.03 3.46
CA LYS A 397 -12.94 17.77 4.75
C LYS A 397 -12.69 18.86 5.79
N TRP A 398 -13.68 19.12 6.66
CA TRP A 398 -13.57 20.13 7.72
C TRP A 398 -13.20 21.52 7.19
N ILE A 399 -13.98 21.99 6.23
CA ILE A 399 -13.88 23.32 5.65
C ILE A 399 -15.00 24.19 6.27
N SER A 400 -14.94 25.52 6.11
CA SER A 400 -15.85 26.46 6.78
C SER A 400 -17.00 26.92 5.89
N ASP A 401 -16.76 27.09 4.58
CA ASP A 401 -17.75 27.54 3.58
C ASP A 401 -17.72 26.74 2.25
N GLY A 402 -16.76 25.81 2.12
CA GLY A 402 -16.75 24.79 1.07
C GLY A 402 -15.71 24.99 -0.01
N MET A 403 -16.09 24.65 -1.23
CA MET A 403 -15.30 24.81 -2.46
C MET A 403 -16.08 25.67 -3.45
N ASP A 404 -15.68 26.94 -3.56
CA ASP A 404 -16.50 27.96 -4.21
C ASP A 404 -15.88 28.36 -5.55
N MET A 405 -16.52 27.88 -6.62
CA MET A 405 -16.05 27.98 -8.01
C MET A 405 -16.79 29.12 -8.73
N GLU A 406 -16.42 30.36 -8.42
CA GLU A 406 -17.01 31.55 -9.03
C GLU A 406 -16.27 31.99 -10.30
N PHE A 407 -17.03 32.41 -11.31
CA PHE A 407 -16.60 32.98 -12.59
C PHE A 407 -15.46 32.17 -13.22
N VAL A 408 -15.71 30.89 -13.53
CA VAL A 408 -14.69 29.97 -14.04
C VAL A 408 -15.14 29.17 -15.27
N ASP A 409 -14.33 29.19 -16.33
CA ASP A 409 -14.55 28.41 -17.54
C ASP A 409 -13.39 27.43 -17.82
N ASP A 410 -13.68 26.44 -18.66
CA ASP A 410 -12.78 25.31 -18.97
C ASP A 410 -12.34 24.61 -17.67
N ALA A 411 -13.29 24.22 -16.81
CA ALA A 411 -12.98 23.69 -15.48
C ALA A 411 -13.54 22.28 -15.20
N THR A 412 -12.79 21.52 -14.41
CA THR A 412 -13.14 20.15 -13.97
C THR A 412 -12.73 19.90 -12.53
N ILE A 413 -13.60 19.25 -11.78
CA ILE A 413 -13.40 18.72 -10.43
C ILE A 413 -13.66 17.21 -10.51
N SER A 414 -12.60 16.40 -10.44
CA SER A 414 -12.69 14.95 -10.66
C SER A 414 -12.10 14.13 -9.53
N TYR A 415 -12.73 13.01 -9.18
CA TYR A 415 -12.27 12.14 -8.08
C TYR A 415 -11.97 12.92 -6.79
N LEU A 416 -12.86 13.84 -6.39
CA LEU A 416 -12.81 14.46 -5.06
C LEU A 416 -13.64 13.67 -4.05
N ASP A 417 -13.09 13.56 -2.85
CA ASP A 417 -13.71 12.93 -1.68
C ASP A 417 -14.19 14.03 -0.74
N PHE A 418 -15.45 14.42 -0.90
CA PHE A 418 -16.10 15.51 -0.18
C PHE A 418 -16.77 14.96 1.09
N ASP A 419 -16.09 15.05 2.23
CA ASP A 419 -16.63 14.63 3.54
C ASP A 419 -17.16 15.82 4.34
N GLY A 420 -18.48 15.95 4.39
CA GLY A 420 -19.18 16.97 5.16
C GLY A 420 -19.21 16.73 6.68
N ALA A 421 -18.64 15.65 7.21
CA ALA A 421 -18.69 15.36 8.64
C ALA A 421 -17.97 16.43 9.48
N ASN A 422 -18.71 17.18 10.29
CA ASN A 422 -18.19 18.32 11.07
C ASN A 422 -18.68 18.27 12.54
N ASP A 423 -17.74 18.17 13.48
CA ASP A 423 -18.01 18.01 14.92
C ASP A 423 -18.46 19.31 15.62
N PHE A 424 -18.21 20.48 15.02
CA PHE A 424 -18.48 21.79 15.61
C PHE A 424 -19.84 22.38 15.20
N ASN A 425 -20.29 22.14 13.97
CA ASN A 425 -21.56 22.69 13.50
C ASN A 425 -22.77 22.03 14.20
N CYS A 426 -23.99 22.52 13.97
CA CYS A 426 -25.18 22.00 14.66
C CYS A 426 -25.62 20.60 14.24
N TRP A 427 -25.33 20.21 12.99
CA TRP A 427 -25.99 19.10 12.33
C TRP A 427 -25.13 17.84 12.25
N GLY A 428 -23.82 17.95 12.51
CA GLY A 428 -22.84 16.88 12.26
C GLY A 428 -22.43 16.76 10.79
N THR A 429 -22.95 17.63 9.93
CA THR A 429 -22.87 17.55 8.46
C THR A 429 -22.85 18.96 7.88
N ASP A 430 -22.04 19.22 6.86
CA ASP A 430 -21.75 20.58 6.40
C ASP A 430 -22.77 21.11 5.36
N PRO A 431 -23.43 22.27 5.61
CA PRO A 431 -24.35 22.89 4.65
C PRO A 431 -23.66 23.67 3.53
N TYR A 432 -22.35 23.86 3.60
CA TYR A 432 -21.57 24.67 2.68
C TYR A 432 -20.54 23.78 1.98
N MET A 433 -20.99 22.81 1.17
CA MET A 433 -20.08 21.88 0.49
C MET A 433 -19.42 22.50 -0.76
N ALA A 434 -20.21 23.07 -1.69
CA ALA A 434 -19.69 23.78 -2.86
C ALA A 434 -20.70 24.80 -3.46
N LEU A 435 -20.29 26.05 -3.62
CA LEU A 435 -20.94 27.02 -4.50
C LEU A 435 -20.31 26.98 -5.91
N VAL A 436 -21.11 27.31 -6.92
CA VAL A 436 -20.65 27.53 -8.29
C VAL A 436 -21.38 28.73 -8.84
N GLU A 437 -20.67 29.75 -9.31
CA GLU A 437 -21.27 30.97 -9.86
C GLU A 437 -20.71 31.27 -11.26
N ASP A 438 -21.60 31.56 -12.21
CA ASP A 438 -21.30 31.88 -13.63
C ASP A 438 -20.16 31.04 -14.25
N ALA A 439 -20.33 29.71 -14.28
CA ALA A 439 -19.23 28.79 -14.60
C ALA A 439 -19.56 27.70 -15.63
N HIS A 440 -18.58 27.35 -16.45
CA HIS A 440 -18.57 26.16 -17.32
C HIS A 440 -17.73 25.05 -16.68
N LEU A 441 -18.39 24.24 -15.84
CA LEU A 441 -17.74 23.37 -14.85
C LEU A 441 -18.19 21.92 -14.97
N THR A 442 -17.24 21.00 -14.83
CA THR A 442 -17.49 19.55 -14.80
C THR A 442 -17.22 18.99 -13.41
N TYR A 443 -18.16 18.24 -12.84
CA TYR A 443 -17.90 17.35 -11.71
C TYR A 443 -17.93 15.89 -12.20
N ALA A 444 -16.81 15.18 -12.12
CA ALA A 444 -16.68 13.83 -12.68
C ALA A 444 -16.20 12.83 -11.62
N ASN A 445 -16.88 11.70 -11.47
CA ASN A 445 -16.41 10.62 -10.59
C ASN A 445 -16.14 11.04 -9.11
N ASN A 446 -16.89 12.00 -8.56
CA ASN A 446 -16.66 12.45 -7.17
C ASN A 446 -17.50 11.64 -6.18
N TYR A 447 -16.97 11.50 -4.97
CA TYR A 447 -17.68 10.94 -3.82
C TYR A 447 -18.07 12.08 -2.88
N TRP A 448 -19.35 12.14 -2.50
CA TRP A 448 -19.90 13.12 -1.57
C TRP A 448 -20.54 12.37 -0.42
N HIS A 449 -20.09 12.62 0.80
CA HIS A 449 -20.67 11.91 1.95
C HIS A 449 -20.74 12.75 3.21
N ASN A 450 -21.66 12.36 4.11
CA ASN A 450 -22.00 13.12 5.32
C ASN A 450 -22.35 14.60 5.02
N THR A 451 -22.92 14.89 3.84
CA THR A 451 -23.20 16.27 3.44
C THR A 451 -24.52 16.76 4.03
N TYR A 452 -24.64 18.06 4.28
CA TYR A 452 -25.95 18.65 4.56
C TYR A 452 -26.59 19.19 3.28
N GLY A 453 -25.87 19.95 2.45
CA GLY A 453 -26.40 20.48 1.19
C GLY A 453 -25.34 21.12 0.30
N ARG A 454 -25.77 21.82 -0.75
CA ARG A 454 -24.90 22.38 -1.81
C ARG A 454 -24.01 21.32 -2.48
N VAL A 455 -24.59 20.34 -3.16
CA VAL A 455 -23.85 19.22 -3.80
C VAL A 455 -23.96 19.22 -5.36
N PRO A 456 -23.57 20.32 -6.06
CA PRO A 456 -23.25 21.69 -5.64
C PRO A 456 -24.51 22.58 -5.54
N LYS A 457 -24.37 23.82 -5.08
CA LYS A 457 -25.33 24.91 -5.36
C LYS A 457 -24.81 25.76 -6.52
N VAL A 458 -25.59 25.84 -7.60
CA VAL A 458 -25.21 26.61 -8.78
C VAL A 458 -26.05 27.89 -8.88
N THR A 459 -25.37 29.02 -9.00
CA THR A 459 -25.93 30.34 -9.38
C THR A 459 -25.51 30.67 -10.81
N GLY A 460 -26.23 31.59 -11.46
CA GLY A 460 -25.90 32.07 -12.80
C GLY A 460 -25.94 33.59 -12.85
N GLU A 461 -24.93 34.19 -13.49
CA GLU A 461 -24.86 35.60 -13.85
C GLU A 461 -24.94 35.75 -15.38
N SER A 462 -24.29 36.76 -15.97
CA SER A 462 -24.60 37.22 -17.34
C SER A 462 -24.23 36.23 -18.45
N ASN A 463 -23.27 35.32 -18.22
CA ASN A 463 -22.90 34.29 -19.21
C ASN A 463 -23.72 33.00 -19.04
N GLY A 464 -24.16 32.74 -17.81
CA GLY A 464 -24.96 31.60 -17.39
C GLY A 464 -24.13 30.36 -17.09
N SER A 465 -24.36 29.74 -15.93
CA SER A 465 -23.65 28.52 -15.53
C SER A 465 -24.11 27.31 -16.34
N GLN A 466 -23.15 26.50 -16.80
CA GLN A 466 -23.37 25.17 -17.36
C GLN A 466 -22.55 24.16 -16.56
N VAL A 467 -23.17 23.53 -15.58
CA VAL A 467 -22.53 22.56 -14.69
C VAL A 467 -22.96 21.15 -15.05
N HIS A 468 -21.99 20.32 -15.47
CA HIS A 468 -22.21 18.92 -15.81
C HIS A 468 -21.63 18.02 -14.72
N LEU A 469 -22.49 17.20 -14.12
CA LEU A 469 -22.13 16.22 -13.11
C LEU A 469 -22.37 14.82 -13.65
N TYR A 470 -21.38 13.93 -13.57
CA TYR A 470 -21.58 12.52 -13.92
C TYR A 470 -20.74 11.56 -13.07
N ASN A 471 -21.19 10.31 -12.97
CA ASN A 471 -20.59 9.28 -12.13
C ASN A 471 -20.38 9.74 -10.67
N GLN A 472 -21.26 10.61 -10.15
CA GLN A 472 -21.19 11.00 -8.75
C GLN A 472 -21.71 9.84 -7.89
N TYR A 473 -21.07 9.62 -6.75
CA TYR A 473 -21.65 8.84 -5.67
C TYR A 473 -21.96 9.77 -4.49
N VAL A 474 -23.21 9.77 -4.05
CA VAL A 474 -23.66 10.52 -2.87
C VAL A 474 -24.07 9.51 -1.81
N ASP A 475 -23.42 9.50 -0.64
CA ASP A 475 -23.81 8.69 0.53
C ASP A 475 -24.14 9.59 1.73
N TYR A 476 -25.43 9.72 2.01
CA TYR A 476 -26.01 10.63 2.99
C TYR A 476 -25.87 12.11 2.60
N ASN A 477 -27.02 12.72 2.27
CA ASN A 477 -27.19 14.15 2.14
C ASN A 477 -28.47 14.61 2.89
N ARG A 478 -28.41 15.70 3.66
CA ARG A 478 -29.52 16.08 4.55
C ARG A 478 -30.59 17.00 3.95
N PHE A 479 -30.25 17.88 3.00
CA PHE A 479 -31.09 19.01 2.60
C PHE A 479 -31.35 19.10 1.08
N PHE A 480 -30.37 19.36 0.21
CA PHE A 480 -30.53 19.20 -1.24
C PHE A 480 -29.26 18.70 -1.90
N ILE A 481 -29.39 17.96 -3.00
CA ILE A 481 -28.23 17.46 -3.75
C ILE A 481 -27.85 18.50 -4.82
N ALA A 482 -28.66 18.66 -5.87
CA ALA A 482 -28.42 19.67 -6.89
C ALA A 482 -29.14 21.00 -6.58
N GLY A 483 -28.41 22.12 -6.53
CA GLY A 483 -28.99 23.47 -6.46
C GLY A 483 -28.85 24.22 -7.79
N ALA A 484 -29.89 24.93 -8.26
CA ALA A 484 -29.79 25.82 -9.43
C ALA A 484 -30.65 27.09 -9.30
N ASN A 485 -30.08 28.28 -9.38
CA ASN A 485 -30.85 29.53 -9.33
C ASN A 485 -30.23 30.59 -10.27
N GLY A 486 -31.05 31.32 -11.03
CA GLY A 486 -30.58 32.39 -11.88
C GLY A 486 -30.82 33.76 -11.24
N HIS A 487 -29.79 34.61 -11.18
CA HIS A 487 -29.92 35.92 -10.52
C HIS A 487 -30.76 36.95 -11.33
N SER A 488 -31.09 36.65 -12.59
CA SER A 488 -32.00 37.46 -13.42
C SER A 488 -32.63 36.65 -14.56
N ALA A 489 -33.57 37.25 -15.30
CA ALA A 489 -34.21 36.61 -16.47
C ALA A 489 -33.24 36.20 -17.59
N ASN A 490 -32.09 36.88 -17.70
CA ASN A 490 -31.04 36.56 -18.66
C ASN A 490 -29.95 35.67 -18.07
N ALA A 491 -29.80 35.69 -16.74
CA ALA A 491 -28.75 35.03 -16.01
C ALA A 491 -29.22 33.65 -15.51
N LYS A 492 -28.82 32.59 -16.22
CA LYS A 492 -29.39 31.24 -16.05
C LYS A 492 -28.41 30.29 -15.39
N ALA A 493 -28.91 29.37 -14.58
CA ALA A 493 -28.13 28.29 -14.00
C ALA A 493 -28.60 26.93 -14.55
N TYR A 494 -27.78 26.26 -15.35
CA TYR A 494 -28.07 24.92 -15.87
C TYR A 494 -27.23 23.87 -15.16
N VAL A 495 -27.92 22.87 -14.60
CA VAL A 495 -27.32 21.70 -13.96
C VAL A 495 -27.77 20.45 -14.70
N ARG A 496 -26.80 19.66 -15.17
CA ARG A 496 -27.02 18.38 -15.83
C ARG A 496 -26.36 17.29 -15.01
N TYR A 497 -27.13 16.34 -14.48
CA TYR A 497 -26.68 15.35 -13.50
C TYR A 497 -26.96 13.92 -14.00
N GLU A 498 -25.92 13.20 -14.42
CA GLU A 498 -26.06 11.94 -15.18
C GLU A 498 -25.36 10.73 -14.54
N ASN A 499 -25.85 9.52 -14.84
CA ASN A 499 -25.18 8.24 -14.59
C ASN A 499 -24.55 8.12 -13.18
N SER A 500 -25.31 8.50 -12.15
CA SER A 500 -24.83 8.67 -10.77
C SER A 500 -25.63 7.82 -9.80
N TYR A 501 -25.10 7.58 -8.59
CA TYR A 501 -25.80 6.83 -7.54
C TYR A 501 -25.99 7.70 -6.30
N ILE A 502 -27.22 7.78 -5.82
CA ILE A 502 -27.60 8.58 -4.64
C ILE A 502 -28.18 7.65 -3.58
N ASP A 503 -27.41 7.39 -2.54
CA ASP A 503 -27.78 6.60 -1.38
C ASP A 503 -28.03 7.48 -0.15
N ASN A 504 -28.90 7.01 0.74
CA ASN A 504 -29.24 7.64 2.01
C ASN A 504 -29.66 9.13 1.94
N GLY A 505 -30.14 9.65 0.79
CA GLY A 505 -30.56 11.04 0.64
C GLY A 505 -31.80 11.39 1.47
N GLN A 506 -31.66 12.22 2.50
CA GLN A 506 -32.73 12.55 3.46
C GLN A 506 -33.52 13.82 3.17
N GLY A 507 -33.05 14.65 2.24
CA GLY A 507 -33.68 15.90 1.83
C GLY A 507 -34.32 15.83 0.44
N TYR A 508 -34.09 16.88 -0.36
CA TYR A 508 -34.49 17.02 -1.75
C TYR A 508 -33.40 16.49 -2.70
N LEU A 509 -33.80 15.99 -3.87
CA LEU A 509 -32.86 15.71 -4.96
C LEU A 509 -32.39 17.00 -5.62
N ALA A 510 -33.31 17.96 -5.80
CA ALA A 510 -32.98 19.27 -6.31
C ALA A 510 -33.77 20.39 -5.62
N GLU A 511 -33.10 21.52 -5.46
CA GLU A 511 -33.68 22.82 -5.12
C GLU A 511 -33.37 23.81 -6.24
N TRP A 512 -34.39 24.46 -6.81
CA TRP A 512 -34.17 25.49 -7.82
C TRP A 512 -35.03 26.73 -7.65
N GLY A 513 -34.52 27.84 -8.14
CA GLY A 513 -35.22 29.13 -8.21
C GLY A 513 -35.61 29.50 -9.64
N ASP A 514 -36.06 30.74 -9.82
CA ASP A 514 -36.33 31.29 -11.15
C ASP A 514 -35.06 31.25 -12.03
N ASN A 515 -35.22 30.90 -13.30
CA ASN A 515 -34.11 30.76 -14.28
C ASN A 515 -33.04 29.71 -13.91
N GLY A 516 -33.29 28.89 -12.88
CA GLY A 516 -32.56 27.67 -12.58
C GLY A 516 -33.18 26.45 -13.26
N TYR A 517 -32.34 25.59 -13.82
CA TYR A 517 -32.74 24.39 -14.57
C TYR A 517 -31.90 23.20 -14.12
N VAL A 518 -32.53 22.19 -13.52
CA VAL A 518 -31.89 20.92 -13.17
C VAL A 518 -32.45 19.82 -14.08
N TYR A 519 -31.58 18.91 -14.52
CA TYR A 519 -31.92 17.75 -15.34
C TYR A 519 -31.20 16.50 -14.85
N PHE A 520 -31.94 15.41 -14.64
CA PHE A 520 -31.40 14.12 -14.20
C PHE A 520 -31.56 13.04 -15.29
N SER A 521 -30.52 12.21 -15.49
CA SER A 521 -30.56 11.12 -16.49
C SER A 521 -29.72 9.91 -16.05
N GLY A 522 -30.31 8.72 -16.06
CA GLY A 522 -29.61 7.49 -15.65
C GLY A 522 -29.16 7.46 -14.18
N VAL A 523 -29.76 8.28 -13.31
CA VAL A 523 -29.46 8.29 -11.87
C VAL A 523 -30.17 7.13 -11.18
N THR A 524 -29.42 6.40 -10.34
CA THR A 524 -29.92 5.30 -9.52
C THR A 524 -30.05 5.76 -8.07
N PHE A 525 -31.10 5.32 -7.37
CA PHE A 525 -31.39 5.72 -5.99
C PHE A 525 -31.34 4.52 -5.04
N GLY A 526 -30.67 4.69 -3.89
CA GLY A 526 -30.71 3.74 -2.79
C GLY A 526 -32.07 3.70 -2.08
N SER A 527 -32.38 2.62 -1.38
CA SER A 527 -33.70 2.39 -0.77
C SER A 527 -34.07 3.40 0.33
N GLY A 528 -33.07 4.05 0.95
CA GLY A 528 -33.25 5.10 1.95
C GLY A 528 -33.36 6.53 1.39
N THR A 529 -33.30 6.71 0.07
CA THR A 529 -33.28 8.04 -0.57
C THR A 529 -34.69 8.58 -0.84
N LYS A 530 -34.99 9.75 -0.29
CA LYS A 530 -36.21 10.51 -0.57
C LYS A 530 -36.09 11.23 -1.92
N GLN A 531 -37.11 11.12 -2.75
CA GLN A 531 -37.15 11.70 -4.10
C GLN A 531 -38.04 12.96 -4.14
N GLN A 532 -37.85 13.85 -3.17
CA GLN A 532 -38.57 15.13 -3.08
C GLN A 532 -37.82 16.24 -3.81
N HIS A 533 -38.54 17.29 -4.21
CA HIS A 533 -38.02 18.40 -5.00
C HIS A 533 -38.53 19.73 -4.43
N ARG A 534 -37.79 20.83 -4.67
CA ARG A 534 -38.15 22.15 -4.16
C ARG A 534 -37.96 23.23 -5.23
N TYR A 535 -39.01 24.00 -5.49
CA TYR A 535 -39.01 25.15 -6.40
C TYR A 535 -39.44 26.41 -5.67
N ASN A 536 -38.64 27.48 -5.72
CA ASN A 536 -38.92 28.76 -5.04
C ASN A 536 -39.46 28.56 -3.60
N GLY A 537 -38.74 27.77 -2.81
CA GLY A 537 -39.11 27.44 -1.42
C GLY A 537 -40.24 26.41 -1.25
N THR A 538 -41.00 26.09 -2.29
CA THR A 538 -42.18 25.20 -2.27
C THR A 538 -41.82 23.77 -2.66
N VAL A 539 -42.29 22.78 -1.90
CA VAL A 539 -42.04 21.35 -2.21
C VAL A 539 -42.93 20.88 -3.36
N THR A 540 -42.34 20.20 -4.34
CA THR A 540 -43.03 19.68 -5.53
C THR A 540 -42.90 18.15 -5.64
N GLN A 541 -43.84 17.54 -6.34
CA GLN A 541 -43.86 16.09 -6.62
C GLN A 541 -43.56 15.87 -8.11
N GLY A 542 -42.56 15.04 -8.41
CA GLY A 542 -42.10 14.77 -9.77
C GLY A 542 -40.67 15.28 -10.04
N VAL A 543 -39.93 14.54 -10.87
CA VAL A 543 -38.54 14.84 -11.23
C VAL A 543 -38.49 16.13 -12.08
N PRO A 544 -37.58 17.07 -11.82
CA PRO A 544 -37.32 18.20 -12.71
C PRO A 544 -36.71 17.68 -14.02
N ASN A 545 -37.57 17.43 -15.00
CA ASN A 545 -37.17 17.28 -16.39
C ASN A 545 -37.30 18.64 -17.09
N ALA A 546 -36.41 19.56 -16.72
CA ALA A 546 -36.27 20.83 -17.41
C ALA A 546 -35.34 20.69 -18.62
N ALA A 547 -35.52 21.55 -19.64
CA ALA A 547 -34.55 21.64 -20.74
C ALA A 547 -33.22 22.18 -20.20
N THR A 548 -32.12 21.53 -20.58
CA THR A 548 -30.74 21.86 -20.19
C THR A 548 -29.82 21.83 -21.42
N PHE A 549 -28.53 22.05 -21.22
CA PHE A 549 -27.51 21.90 -22.27
C PHE A 549 -27.13 20.43 -22.52
N ASN A 550 -26.48 20.17 -23.65
CA ASN A 550 -25.83 18.89 -23.94
C ASN A 550 -24.30 19.11 -23.95
N PRO A 551 -23.50 18.35 -23.18
CA PRO A 551 -22.05 18.44 -23.22
C PRO A 551 -21.51 18.16 -24.63
N SER A 552 -20.47 18.89 -25.03
CA SER A 552 -19.80 18.72 -26.34
C SER A 552 -18.82 17.55 -26.38
N TYR A 553 -18.61 16.88 -25.25
CA TYR A 553 -17.65 15.79 -25.04
C TYR A 553 -18.34 14.49 -24.61
N SER A 554 -17.72 13.35 -24.91
CA SER A 554 -18.09 12.06 -24.35
C SER A 554 -17.44 11.82 -23.00
N PHE A 555 -18.03 10.92 -22.20
CA PHE A 555 -17.52 10.49 -20.91
C PHE A 555 -17.78 8.99 -20.70
N GLU A 556 -16.97 8.33 -19.88
CA GLU A 556 -17.17 6.93 -19.51
C GLU A 556 -18.33 6.81 -18.53
N LYS A 557 -19.27 5.89 -18.76
CA LYS A 557 -20.38 5.61 -17.84
C LYS A 557 -20.01 4.45 -16.92
N ARG A 558 -19.79 4.75 -15.63
CA ARG A 558 -19.48 3.74 -14.60
C ARG A 558 -20.74 3.05 -14.09
N THR A 559 -20.61 1.79 -13.68
CA THR A 559 -21.66 1.08 -12.93
C THR A 559 -21.62 1.46 -11.46
N VAL A 560 -22.72 1.26 -10.71
CA VAL A 560 -22.78 1.52 -9.25
C VAL A 560 -21.71 0.77 -8.44
N ALA A 561 -21.19 -0.35 -8.96
CA ALA A 561 -20.10 -1.10 -8.36
C ALA A 561 -18.71 -0.48 -8.63
N ASN A 562 -18.57 0.27 -9.73
CA ASN A 562 -17.31 0.86 -10.21
C ASN A 562 -17.23 2.38 -9.98
N LEU A 563 -18.25 2.99 -9.35
CA LEU A 563 -18.17 4.35 -8.83
C LEU A 563 -17.16 4.40 -7.68
N PRO A 564 -16.34 5.46 -7.57
CA PRO A 564 -15.47 5.63 -6.41
C PRO A 564 -16.32 5.84 -5.15
N LYS A 565 -16.06 5.03 -4.13
CA LYS A 565 -16.74 5.07 -2.80
C LYS A 565 -15.77 5.31 -1.64
N GLU A 566 -14.49 5.15 -1.93
CA GLU A 566 -13.34 5.53 -1.14
C GLU A 566 -12.32 5.88 -2.22
N ILE A 567 -11.79 7.11 -2.21
CA ILE A 567 -10.82 7.52 -3.23
C ILE A 567 -9.46 6.96 -2.81
N PRO A 568 -8.67 6.32 -3.70
CA PRO A 568 -7.44 5.60 -3.31
C PRO A 568 -6.27 6.50 -2.90
N ASN A 569 -6.47 7.37 -1.91
CA ASN A 569 -5.41 8.08 -1.24
C ASN A 569 -5.30 7.64 0.22
N LEU A 570 -4.27 6.84 0.46
CA LEU A 570 -3.69 6.56 1.78
C LEU A 570 -2.95 7.78 2.34
N SER A 571 -3.46 9.00 2.07
CA SER A 571 -2.96 10.24 2.66
C SER A 571 -3.17 10.12 4.15
N GLY A 572 -2.07 9.87 4.86
CA GLY A 572 -2.08 9.17 6.17
C GLY A 572 -2.66 9.97 7.33
N VAL A 573 -3.38 11.06 7.05
CA VAL A 573 -3.84 12.03 8.04
C VAL A 573 -5.33 12.27 7.84
N GLY A 574 -6.12 11.36 8.41
CA GLY A 574 -7.57 11.47 8.40
C GLY A 574 -8.25 10.83 7.20
N GLY A 575 -8.00 9.54 6.97
CA GLY A 575 -8.99 8.68 6.32
C GLY A 575 -10.35 8.76 7.04
N ARG A 576 -11.34 8.00 6.57
CA ARG A 576 -12.77 8.03 6.98
C ARG A 576 -13.11 8.25 8.48
N TYR A 577 -12.17 7.96 9.39
CA TYR A 577 -12.29 8.08 10.86
C TYR A 577 -11.24 8.99 11.54
N GLY A 578 -10.61 9.93 10.82
CA GLY A 578 -9.74 10.93 11.43
C GLY A 578 -10.46 11.71 12.53
N LYS A 579 -9.88 11.78 13.74
CA LYS A 579 -10.40 12.66 14.79
C LYS A 579 -10.06 14.12 14.44
N MET A 580 -11.05 15.00 14.54
CA MET A 580 -10.85 16.43 14.35
C MET A 580 -9.73 16.94 15.27
N PRO A 581 -8.79 17.78 14.78
CA PRO A 581 -7.63 18.16 15.58
C PRO A 581 -8.00 19.02 16.79
N GLU A 582 -7.28 18.84 17.89
CA GLU A 582 -7.43 19.71 19.06
C GLU A 582 -6.88 21.11 18.75
N TYR A 583 -7.63 22.15 19.04
CA TYR A 583 -7.28 23.56 18.76
C TYR A 583 -6.23 24.15 19.73
N ASN A 584 -5.47 23.27 20.39
CA ASN A 584 -4.33 23.57 21.26
C ASN A 584 -2.97 23.08 20.68
N GLN A 585 -2.98 22.49 19.48
CA GLN A 585 -1.77 22.01 18.80
C GLN A 585 -0.88 23.17 18.36
N ALA A 586 0.43 23.03 18.57
CA ALA A 586 1.42 24.02 18.17
C ALA A 586 1.50 24.17 16.63
N PHE A 587 1.78 25.39 16.17
CA PHE A 587 2.06 25.69 14.76
C PHE A 587 3.40 25.10 14.32
N GLY A 588 3.51 24.75 13.04
CA GLY A 588 4.78 24.33 12.42
C GLY A 588 5.09 22.82 12.51
N LEU A 589 4.07 21.98 12.68
CA LEU A 589 4.19 20.53 12.52
C LEU A 589 4.43 20.17 11.04
N SER A 590 5.69 20.25 10.62
CA SER A 590 6.22 19.46 9.51
C SER A 590 6.46 18.04 10.02
N ASN A 591 6.33 17.06 9.13
CA ASN A 591 6.52 15.62 9.40
C ASN A 591 7.27 14.97 8.24
N LYS A 592 8.36 15.59 7.78
CA LYS A 592 9.10 15.12 6.61
C LYS A 592 9.72 13.75 6.90
N ALA A 593 9.46 12.78 6.03
CA ALA A 593 9.97 11.42 6.20
C ALA A 593 11.49 11.37 6.44
N ALA A 594 11.92 10.55 7.40
CA ALA A 594 13.32 10.29 7.67
C ALA A 594 14.08 9.78 6.42
N THR A 595 15.38 10.07 6.36
CA THR A 595 16.28 9.66 5.27
C THR A 595 17.12 8.45 5.64
N VAL A 596 17.49 7.61 4.66
CA VAL A 596 18.35 6.44 4.88
C VAL A 596 19.27 6.10 3.70
N SER A 597 20.49 5.67 3.98
CA SER A 597 21.43 5.14 2.98
C SER A 597 22.20 3.91 3.49
N MET A 598 22.32 2.88 2.65
CA MET A 598 23.16 1.71 2.94
C MET A 598 24.64 2.11 3.04
N THR A 599 25.33 1.60 4.07
CA THR A 599 26.76 1.83 4.32
C THR A 599 27.57 0.53 4.37
N ALA A 600 26.93 -0.63 4.55
CA ALA A 600 27.54 -1.94 4.33
C ALA A 600 26.49 -3.00 3.91
N PRO A 601 26.87 -4.02 3.10
CA PRO A 601 28.18 -4.21 2.48
C PRO A 601 28.49 -3.16 1.41
N ALA A 602 29.77 -3.03 1.05
CA ALA A 602 30.16 -2.23 -0.11
C ALA A 602 29.60 -2.84 -1.40
N SER A 603 29.24 -2.01 -2.38
CA SER A 603 28.73 -2.50 -3.66
C SER A 603 29.81 -3.33 -4.39
N GLY A 604 29.44 -4.55 -4.82
CA GLY A 604 30.35 -5.52 -5.40
C GLY A 604 31.21 -6.30 -4.39
N ALA A 605 30.94 -6.21 -3.08
CA ALA A 605 31.64 -7.00 -2.07
C ALA A 605 31.45 -8.52 -2.31
N LYS A 606 32.46 -9.30 -1.92
CA LYS A 606 32.49 -10.77 -2.01
C LYS A 606 32.58 -11.36 -0.61
N PHE A 607 31.88 -12.46 -0.38
CA PHE A 607 31.90 -13.23 0.87
C PHE A 607 32.01 -14.72 0.55
N GLU A 608 32.63 -15.51 1.43
CA GLU A 608 32.59 -16.97 1.30
C GLU A 608 31.27 -17.52 1.86
N VAL A 609 30.84 -18.69 1.38
CA VAL A 609 29.66 -19.41 1.88
C VAL A 609 29.78 -19.62 3.38
N GLY A 610 28.72 -19.25 4.11
CA GLY A 610 28.72 -19.29 5.58
C GLY A 610 29.38 -18.13 6.31
N ALA A 611 30.00 -17.19 5.61
CA ALA A 611 30.34 -15.90 6.21
C ALA A 611 29.05 -15.16 6.63
N THR A 612 29.11 -14.46 7.76
CA THR A 612 28.07 -13.53 8.17
C THR A 612 28.26 -12.20 7.47
N VAL A 613 27.23 -11.72 6.77
CA VAL A 613 27.21 -10.45 6.05
C VAL A 613 26.48 -9.40 6.90
N THR A 614 27.22 -8.48 7.51
CA THR A 614 26.64 -7.38 8.27
C THR A 614 26.07 -6.31 7.33
N LEU A 615 24.76 -6.08 7.42
CA LEU A 615 24.05 -4.99 6.76
C LEU A 615 24.07 -3.76 7.66
N LYS A 616 24.41 -2.59 7.11
CA LYS A 616 24.45 -1.32 7.87
C LYS A 616 23.84 -0.19 7.05
N ALA A 617 23.21 0.76 7.75
CA ALA A 617 22.70 1.98 7.15
C ALA A 617 22.85 3.19 8.10
N ASP A 618 23.05 4.36 7.51
CA ASP A 618 22.89 5.64 8.19
C ASP A 618 21.45 6.12 7.97
N ALA A 619 20.75 6.47 9.05
CA ALA A 619 19.39 7.02 8.99
C ALA A 619 19.26 8.28 9.85
N LYS A 620 18.60 9.31 9.32
CA LYS A 620 18.45 10.63 9.96
C LYS A 620 17.11 11.25 9.65
N ASP A 621 16.49 11.82 10.67
CA ASP A 621 15.29 12.64 10.58
C ASP A 621 15.69 14.12 10.84
N SER A 622 15.05 15.06 10.15
CA SER A 622 15.37 16.50 10.21
C SER A 622 14.39 17.34 11.03
N ASP A 623 13.17 16.84 11.26
CA ASP A 623 12.09 17.50 12.01
C ASP A 623 11.43 16.57 13.05
N GLY A 624 11.79 15.28 13.05
CA GLY A 624 11.41 14.29 14.06
C GLY A 624 12.58 13.45 14.57
N SER A 625 12.37 12.13 14.61
CA SER A 625 13.27 11.10 15.10
C SER A 625 13.00 9.77 14.41
N VAL A 626 14.07 9.03 14.12
CA VAL A 626 13.98 7.67 13.55
C VAL A 626 13.39 6.71 14.60
N LYS A 627 12.34 5.98 14.20
CA LYS A 627 11.68 4.94 15.01
C LYS A 627 12.27 3.55 14.75
N SER A 628 12.65 3.24 13.51
CA SER A 628 13.28 1.97 13.15
C SER A 628 13.95 2.02 11.78
N VAL A 629 14.91 1.13 11.54
CA VAL A 629 15.45 0.79 10.21
C VAL A 629 15.35 -0.72 10.02
N ALA A 630 14.57 -1.16 9.02
CA ALA A 630 14.46 -2.55 8.60
C ALA A 630 15.42 -2.84 7.43
N PHE A 631 15.99 -4.03 7.38
CA PHE A 631 16.98 -4.44 6.38
C PHE A 631 16.50 -5.68 5.64
N TYR A 632 16.61 -5.64 4.30
CA TYR A 632 16.16 -6.71 3.43
C TYR A 632 17.31 -7.20 2.56
N VAL A 633 17.32 -8.50 2.27
CA VAL A 633 18.16 -9.13 1.23
C VAL A 633 17.22 -9.78 0.21
N GLY A 634 17.28 -9.31 -1.03
CA GLY A 634 16.22 -9.56 -2.01
C GLY A 634 14.89 -9.02 -1.50
N ASN A 635 13.89 -9.90 -1.33
CA ASN A 635 12.58 -9.59 -0.75
C ASN A 635 12.44 -10.02 0.73
N THR A 636 13.45 -10.66 1.31
CA THR A 636 13.39 -11.23 2.66
C THR A 636 13.87 -10.22 3.71
N LEU A 637 13.02 -9.92 4.69
CA LEU A 637 13.39 -9.16 5.88
C LEU A 637 14.42 -9.96 6.69
N VAL A 638 15.64 -9.43 6.80
CA VAL A 638 16.72 -10.01 7.63
C VAL A 638 16.52 -9.61 9.10
N GLY A 639 16.11 -8.37 9.34
CA GLY A 639 15.82 -7.87 10.68
C GLY A 639 15.61 -6.35 10.69
N SER A 640 15.49 -5.77 11.88
CA SER A 640 15.42 -4.32 12.06
C SER A 640 16.16 -3.85 13.32
N ALA A 641 16.59 -2.59 13.29
CA ALA A 641 17.24 -1.89 14.40
C ALA A 641 16.42 -0.64 14.77
N THR A 642 16.20 -0.40 16.07
CA THR A 642 15.43 0.77 16.57
C THR A 642 16.30 1.89 17.15
N ALA A 643 17.63 1.72 17.11
CA ALA A 643 18.60 2.72 17.56
C ALA A 643 19.89 2.61 16.73
N ALA A 644 20.64 3.71 16.66
CA ALA A 644 21.95 3.74 16.01
C ALA A 644 23.03 3.03 16.87
N PRO A 645 24.03 2.36 16.25
CA PRO A 645 24.19 2.13 14.81
C PRO A 645 23.14 1.17 14.26
N TYR A 646 22.47 1.55 13.17
CA TYR A 646 21.47 0.70 12.54
C TYR A 646 22.17 -0.40 11.75
N GLN A 647 22.15 -1.62 12.27
CA GLN A 647 22.77 -2.78 11.64
C GLN A 647 22.07 -4.08 12.01
N VAL A 648 22.11 -5.05 11.10
CA VAL A 648 21.73 -6.46 11.35
C VAL A 648 22.69 -7.38 10.63
N ASP A 649 22.78 -8.63 11.08
CA ASP A 649 23.62 -9.66 10.47
C ASP A 649 22.78 -10.63 9.63
N ALA A 650 23.17 -10.84 8.37
CA ALA A 650 22.64 -11.88 7.49
C ALA A 650 23.58 -13.09 7.50
N SER A 651 23.08 -14.28 7.82
CA SER A 651 23.85 -15.52 7.93
C SER A 651 23.15 -16.67 7.20
N GLY A 652 23.91 -17.66 6.71
CA GLY A 652 23.34 -18.80 5.98
C GLY A 652 22.93 -18.45 4.55
N LEU A 653 23.60 -17.47 3.95
CA LEU A 653 23.47 -17.17 2.52
C LEU A 653 24.19 -18.25 1.71
N GLU A 654 23.49 -18.84 0.76
CA GLU A 654 24.04 -19.78 -0.23
C GLU A 654 24.90 -19.04 -1.28
N PRO A 655 25.74 -19.74 -2.08
CA PRO A 655 26.50 -19.11 -3.15
C PRO A 655 25.60 -18.45 -4.21
N GLY A 656 25.76 -17.15 -4.46
CA GLY A 656 24.91 -16.37 -5.36
C GLY A 656 25.15 -14.86 -5.31
N VAL A 657 24.44 -14.09 -6.14
CA VAL A 657 24.50 -12.61 -6.15
C VAL A 657 23.26 -12.03 -5.48
N TYR A 658 23.48 -11.23 -4.45
CA TYR A 658 22.46 -10.64 -3.60
C TYR A 658 22.37 -9.12 -3.81
N SER A 659 21.22 -8.56 -3.46
CA SER A 659 21.04 -7.12 -3.25
C SER A 659 20.46 -6.86 -1.86
N ALA A 660 20.93 -5.82 -1.19
CA ALA A 660 20.41 -5.38 0.10
C ALA A 660 19.89 -3.94 0.07
N VAL A 661 18.81 -3.68 0.81
CA VAL A 661 18.22 -2.35 1.04
C VAL A 661 17.91 -2.15 2.52
N ALA A 662 17.89 -0.88 2.93
CA ALA A 662 17.37 -0.45 4.22
C ALA A 662 16.07 0.35 4.03
N VAL A 663 15.13 0.22 4.96
CA VAL A 663 13.89 0.98 5.03
C VAL A 663 13.83 1.63 6.41
N VAL A 664 13.98 2.95 6.49
CA VAL A 664 13.75 3.71 7.73
C VAL A 664 12.24 3.93 7.92
N THR A 665 11.81 4.05 9.18
CA THR A 665 10.51 4.57 9.60
C THR A 665 10.74 5.62 10.69
N ASP A 666 10.02 6.74 10.64
CA ASP A 666 10.09 7.82 11.62
C ASP A 666 9.06 7.70 12.76
N ASN A 667 9.08 8.65 13.70
CA ASN A 667 8.11 8.72 14.80
C ASN A 667 6.68 9.13 14.37
N SER A 668 6.49 9.63 13.15
CA SER A 668 5.19 9.94 12.55
C SER A 668 4.59 8.72 11.81
N GLY A 669 5.41 7.69 11.55
CA GLY A 669 5.02 6.47 10.85
C GLY A 669 5.27 6.51 9.33
N LEU A 670 5.88 7.56 8.79
CA LEU A 670 6.33 7.55 7.40
C LEU A 670 7.60 6.71 7.30
N SER A 671 7.81 6.08 6.14
CA SER A 671 9.00 5.28 5.88
C SER A 671 9.83 5.86 4.73
N GLN A 672 11.04 5.38 4.51
CA GLN A 672 11.82 5.66 3.30
C GLN A 672 12.77 4.49 3.01
N MET A 673 12.81 4.00 1.77
CA MET A 673 13.79 3.00 1.30
C MET A 673 15.07 3.67 0.76
N SER A 674 16.22 3.04 1.02
CA SER A 674 17.52 3.41 0.45
C SER A 674 17.67 2.95 -1.01
N SER A 675 18.69 3.47 -1.69
CA SER A 675 19.28 2.74 -2.84
C SER A 675 19.75 1.34 -2.40
N PHE A 676 19.73 0.37 -3.32
CA PHE A 676 20.25 -0.97 -3.06
C PHE A 676 21.76 -1.05 -3.26
N VAL A 677 22.41 -1.96 -2.53
CA VAL A 677 23.79 -2.38 -2.77
C VAL A 677 23.81 -3.85 -3.20
N THR A 678 24.69 -4.23 -4.12
CA THR A 678 24.86 -5.63 -4.54
C THR A 678 26.12 -6.24 -3.93
N PHE A 679 26.12 -7.55 -3.69
CA PHE A 679 27.27 -8.31 -3.23
C PHE A 679 27.14 -9.78 -3.68
N SER A 680 28.24 -10.54 -3.69
CA SER A 680 28.23 -11.98 -3.97
C SER A 680 28.61 -12.80 -2.73
N VAL A 681 28.08 -14.01 -2.68
CA VAL A 681 28.57 -15.12 -1.85
C VAL A 681 29.13 -16.18 -2.79
N GLU A 682 30.34 -16.64 -2.53
CA GLU A 682 31.13 -17.54 -3.36
C GLU A 682 31.46 -18.82 -2.56
N GLY A 683 31.70 -19.94 -3.23
CA GLY A 683 31.91 -21.25 -2.59
C GLY A 683 30.95 -22.35 -3.07
N THR A 684 30.90 -23.47 -2.36
CA THR A 684 30.00 -24.60 -2.67
C THR A 684 28.77 -24.61 -1.75
N ALA A 685 27.60 -24.94 -2.28
CA ALA A 685 26.35 -24.97 -1.52
C ALA A 685 26.42 -25.99 -0.37
N TYR A 686 25.68 -25.74 0.72
CA TYR A 686 25.74 -26.60 1.90
C TYR A 686 25.28 -28.04 1.64
N PRO A 687 25.91 -29.06 2.27
CA PRO A 687 25.43 -30.43 2.26
C PRO A 687 24.01 -30.52 2.82
N GLU A 688 23.09 -31.10 2.06
CA GLU A 688 21.73 -31.42 2.53
C GLU A 688 21.42 -32.90 2.30
N VAL A 689 20.65 -33.51 3.22
CA VAL A 689 20.12 -34.87 3.08
C VAL A 689 18.61 -34.88 3.32
N VAL A 690 17.86 -35.02 2.23
CA VAL A 690 16.40 -34.99 2.20
C VAL A 690 15.83 -36.40 2.12
N LYS A 691 14.82 -36.72 2.93
CA LYS A 691 14.20 -38.05 2.97
C LYS A 691 13.24 -38.23 1.79
N CYS A 692 13.30 -39.39 1.13
CA CYS A 692 12.38 -39.83 0.09
C CYS A 692 11.93 -41.29 0.31
N GLY A 693 11.07 -41.80 -0.58
CA GLY A 693 10.54 -43.17 -0.48
C GLY A 693 9.45 -43.34 0.58
N ALA A 694 8.80 -44.51 0.58
CA ALA A 694 7.59 -44.76 1.37
C ALA A 694 7.89 -45.09 2.84
N GLY A 695 8.97 -45.83 3.11
CA GLY A 695 9.31 -46.29 4.45
C GLY A 695 9.70 -45.16 5.39
N SER A 696 9.41 -45.33 6.69
CA SER A 696 9.81 -44.37 7.71
C SER A 696 11.32 -44.43 7.97
N SER A 697 11.90 -43.32 8.44
CA SER A 697 13.28 -43.31 8.99
C SER A 697 13.33 -43.84 10.44
N SER A 698 12.16 -44.18 11.01
CA SER A 698 12.00 -44.93 12.26
C SER A 698 11.02 -46.06 12.01
N GLN A 699 11.47 -47.32 12.00
CA GLN A 699 10.63 -48.50 11.75
C GLN A 699 10.75 -49.50 12.89
N SER A 700 9.67 -50.23 13.17
CA SER A 700 9.64 -51.37 14.08
C SER A 700 8.99 -52.54 13.34
N ILE A 701 9.71 -53.66 13.25
CA ILE A 701 9.31 -54.86 12.50
C ILE A 701 9.75 -56.13 13.24
N ASN A 702 9.20 -57.29 12.87
CA ASN A 702 9.66 -58.56 13.40
C ASN A 702 10.92 -59.05 12.65
N LEU A 703 11.72 -59.89 13.32
CA LEU A 703 12.88 -60.55 12.73
C LEU A 703 12.45 -61.39 11.51
N GLY A 704 13.10 -61.16 10.37
CA GLY A 704 12.76 -61.82 9.10
C GLY A 704 11.66 -61.14 8.26
N GLU A 705 11.03 -60.07 8.75
CA GLU A 705 10.17 -59.21 7.91
C GLU A 705 11.02 -58.17 7.14
N PRO A 706 10.68 -57.85 5.88
CA PRO A 706 11.34 -56.77 5.16
C PRO A 706 11.01 -55.41 5.78
N ILE A 707 11.96 -54.47 5.76
CA ILE A 707 11.64 -53.06 6.01
C ILE A 707 10.77 -52.52 4.88
N VAL A 708 10.02 -51.45 5.16
CA VAL A 708 9.43 -50.64 4.08
C VAL A 708 10.58 -49.82 3.48
N ASP A 709 10.83 -49.99 2.18
CA ASP A 709 11.91 -49.31 1.47
C ASP A 709 11.81 -47.78 1.53
N PHE A 710 12.94 -47.13 1.76
CA PHE A 710 13.03 -45.66 1.79
C PHE A 710 14.35 -45.19 1.18
N CYS A 711 14.48 -43.88 1.00
CA CYS A 711 15.69 -43.30 0.43
C CYS A 711 16.03 -41.95 1.04
N TYR A 712 17.22 -41.47 0.72
CA TYR A 712 17.59 -40.07 0.87
C TYR A 712 18.17 -39.56 -0.45
N THR A 713 17.86 -38.32 -0.82
CA THR A 713 18.58 -37.57 -1.86
C THR A 713 19.51 -36.56 -1.21
N TRP A 714 20.61 -36.21 -1.88
CA TRP A 714 21.55 -35.21 -1.37
C TRP A 714 21.92 -34.12 -2.39
N SER A 715 22.32 -32.97 -1.86
CA SER A 715 22.84 -31.79 -2.57
C SER A 715 24.04 -31.23 -1.79
N GLY A 716 24.83 -30.35 -2.42
CA GLY A 716 25.96 -29.63 -1.79
C GLY A 716 27.16 -30.46 -1.30
N ALA A 717 27.04 -31.79 -1.28
CA ALA A 717 28.06 -32.70 -0.74
C ALA A 717 28.89 -33.39 -1.81
N GLU A 718 30.19 -33.52 -1.55
CA GLU A 718 31.14 -34.31 -2.37
C GLU A 718 31.12 -35.79 -1.99
N THR A 719 30.88 -36.09 -0.71
CA THR A 719 30.81 -37.45 -0.16
C THR A 719 29.52 -37.67 0.62
N VAL A 720 29.04 -38.91 0.63
CA VAL A 720 27.89 -39.31 1.45
C VAL A 720 28.09 -40.74 1.98
N VAL A 721 27.82 -40.93 3.27
CA VAL A 721 28.14 -42.15 4.02
C VAL A 721 26.92 -42.60 4.84
N PRO A 722 26.21 -43.65 4.42
CA PRO A 722 25.23 -44.36 5.24
C PRO A 722 25.94 -45.36 6.18
N GLN A 723 25.54 -45.41 7.46
CA GLN A 723 26.11 -46.31 8.48
C GLN A 723 25.11 -46.63 9.59
N GLY A 724 25.32 -47.75 10.32
CA GLY A 724 24.50 -48.13 11.49
C GLY A 724 23.20 -48.90 11.18
N PHE A 725 23.03 -49.39 9.96
CA PHE A 725 21.89 -50.24 9.58
C PHE A 725 22.06 -51.69 10.09
N PRO A 726 20.96 -52.41 10.39
CA PRO A 726 21.02 -53.81 10.79
C PRO A 726 21.56 -54.72 9.68
N ALA A 727 22.18 -55.84 10.08
CA ALA A 727 22.55 -56.91 9.14
C ALA A 727 21.31 -57.38 8.38
N GLY A 728 21.42 -57.54 7.05
CA GLY A 728 20.30 -57.87 6.16
C GLY A 728 19.56 -56.67 5.55
N VAL A 729 19.77 -55.45 6.07
CA VAL A 729 19.39 -54.20 5.37
C VAL A 729 20.59 -53.67 4.60
N THR A 730 20.35 -53.26 3.36
CA THR A 730 21.37 -52.81 2.42
C THR A 730 21.16 -51.35 2.03
N THR A 731 22.24 -50.67 1.67
CA THR A 731 22.22 -49.28 1.19
C THR A 731 22.93 -49.17 -0.15
N SER A 732 22.22 -48.77 -1.20
CA SER A 732 22.78 -48.52 -2.53
C SER A 732 22.91 -47.03 -2.78
N ILE A 733 24.10 -46.57 -3.22
CA ILE A 733 24.39 -45.15 -3.49
C ILE A 733 24.47 -44.93 -5.00
N ASP A 734 23.45 -44.27 -5.53
CA ASP A 734 23.43 -43.76 -6.90
C ASP A 734 24.02 -42.34 -6.89
N LYS A 735 25.24 -42.20 -7.43
CA LYS A 735 25.95 -40.92 -7.52
C LYS A 735 25.45 -40.01 -8.64
N GLU A 736 24.83 -40.57 -9.68
CA GLU A 736 24.33 -39.83 -10.84
C GLU A 736 23.03 -39.12 -10.47
N ASN A 737 22.09 -39.84 -9.86
CA ASN A 737 20.82 -39.29 -9.37
C ASN A 737 20.90 -38.75 -7.92
N ARG A 738 22.11 -38.69 -7.33
CA ARG A 738 22.38 -38.26 -5.95
C ARG A 738 21.42 -38.84 -4.92
N LYS A 739 21.25 -40.16 -4.93
CA LYS A 739 20.25 -40.90 -4.15
C LYS A 739 20.84 -42.12 -3.43
N ILE A 740 20.58 -42.24 -2.13
CA ILE A 740 20.81 -43.45 -1.35
C ILE A 740 19.48 -44.18 -1.20
N SER A 741 19.39 -45.43 -1.65
CA SER A 741 18.22 -46.28 -1.44
C SER A 741 18.52 -47.30 -0.33
N ILE A 742 17.59 -47.47 0.61
CA ILE A 742 17.69 -48.36 1.77
C ILE A 742 16.56 -49.38 1.70
N SER A 743 16.93 -50.66 1.62
CA SER A 743 16.01 -51.79 1.45
C SER A 743 16.57 -53.09 2.03
N GLY A 744 15.72 -54.06 2.35
CA GLY A 744 16.13 -55.41 2.75
C GLY A 744 15.34 -55.99 3.93
N THR A 745 15.87 -57.05 4.52
CA THR A 745 15.22 -57.86 5.56
C THR A 745 16.23 -58.11 6.69
N PRO A 746 16.05 -57.55 7.90
CA PRO A 746 16.99 -57.75 8.98
C PRO A 746 17.13 -59.23 9.38
N THR A 747 18.37 -59.64 9.63
CA THR A 747 18.76 -60.99 10.07
C THR A 747 19.23 -61.05 11.52
N ALA A 748 19.20 -59.92 12.24
CA ALA A 748 19.51 -59.84 13.67
C ALA A 748 18.45 -58.99 14.40
N ALA A 749 17.98 -59.48 15.53
CA ALA A 749 17.11 -58.72 16.43
C ALA A 749 17.90 -57.68 17.23
N GLY A 750 17.25 -56.60 17.63
CA GLY A 750 17.85 -55.50 18.37
C GLY A 750 17.38 -54.11 17.92
N GLU A 751 18.01 -53.09 18.48
CA GLU A 751 17.73 -51.69 18.19
C GLU A 751 18.93 -51.04 17.48
N PHE A 752 18.72 -50.63 16.23
CA PHE A 752 19.78 -50.15 15.34
C PHE A 752 19.57 -48.67 15.04
N ALA A 753 20.43 -47.81 15.57
CA ALA A 753 20.47 -46.39 15.23
C ALA A 753 21.40 -46.19 14.02
N PHE A 754 20.87 -45.59 12.95
CA PHE A 754 21.61 -45.34 11.71
C PHE A 754 21.78 -43.85 11.45
N THR A 755 22.81 -43.50 10.68
CA THR A 755 23.04 -42.13 10.18
C THR A 755 23.37 -42.14 8.69
N VAL A 756 22.93 -41.10 7.99
CA VAL A 756 23.40 -40.71 6.67
C VAL A 756 24.11 -39.37 6.80
N THR A 757 25.43 -39.38 6.58
CA THR A 757 26.30 -38.21 6.71
C THR A 757 26.69 -37.73 5.31
N ALA A 758 26.45 -36.47 4.99
CA ALA A 758 26.86 -35.84 3.75
C ALA A 758 27.87 -34.72 4.04
N THR A 759 28.98 -34.68 3.30
CA THR A 759 30.13 -33.83 3.59
C THR A 759 30.70 -33.22 2.31
N ASN A 760 31.02 -31.92 2.35
CA ASN A 760 31.90 -31.25 1.39
C ASN A 760 33.17 -30.79 2.11
N ASN A 761 34.06 -30.06 1.44
CA ASN A 761 35.34 -29.64 2.02
C ASN A 761 35.20 -28.72 3.25
N ASP A 762 34.07 -28.03 3.39
CA ASP A 762 33.89 -26.94 4.37
C ASP A 762 32.88 -27.28 5.48
N SER A 763 32.02 -28.29 5.30
CA SER A 763 30.90 -28.56 6.20
C SER A 763 30.34 -30.00 6.12
N THR A 764 29.49 -30.38 7.07
CA THR A 764 28.89 -31.73 7.15
C THR A 764 27.46 -31.67 7.70
N PHE A 765 26.56 -32.44 7.09
CA PHE A 765 25.17 -32.61 7.48
C PHE A 765 24.88 -34.07 7.83
N VAL A 766 24.22 -34.31 8.96
CA VAL A 766 23.92 -35.67 9.44
C VAL A 766 22.41 -35.85 9.59
N LYS A 767 21.87 -36.89 8.95
CA LYS A 767 20.49 -37.35 9.14
C LYS A 767 20.47 -38.66 9.91
N SER A 768 19.76 -38.72 11.04
CA SER A 768 19.67 -39.92 11.86
C SER A 768 18.31 -40.64 11.72
N GLY A 769 18.31 -41.94 12.00
CA GLY A 769 17.10 -42.78 12.05
C GLY A 769 17.30 -44.02 12.91
N ARG A 770 16.27 -44.88 12.95
CA ARG A 770 16.20 -46.06 13.82
C ARG A 770 15.46 -47.22 13.15
N ILE A 771 15.95 -48.44 13.33
CA ILE A 771 15.22 -49.66 12.99
C ILE A 771 15.22 -50.55 14.24
N VAL A 772 14.03 -50.91 14.73
CA VAL A 772 13.83 -51.86 15.83
C VAL A 772 13.38 -53.18 15.22
N VAL A 773 14.09 -54.25 15.57
CA VAL A 773 13.84 -55.61 15.07
C VAL A 773 13.55 -56.50 16.26
N THR A 774 12.30 -56.93 16.42
CA THR A 774 11.87 -57.79 17.52
C THR A 774 11.87 -59.24 17.06
N ASP A 775 12.50 -60.17 17.81
CA ASP A 775 12.31 -61.61 17.54
C ASP A 775 11.07 -62.12 18.29
N PRO A 776 9.96 -62.47 17.60
CA PRO A 776 8.76 -62.98 18.24
C PRO A 776 8.90 -64.42 18.76
N ASN A 777 9.99 -65.12 18.42
CA ASN A 777 10.28 -66.49 18.86
C ASN A 777 11.42 -66.56 19.89
N ALA A 778 11.99 -65.42 20.30
CA ALA A 778 12.94 -65.39 21.40
C ALA A 778 12.25 -65.90 22.67
N PRO A 779 12.82 -66.88 23.41
CA PRO A 779 12.26 -67.30 24.68
C PRO A 779 12.26 -66.10 25.64
N GLU A 780 11.16 -65.89 26.38
CA GLU A 780 11.08 -64.82 27.38
C GLU A 780 12.23 -64.96 28.38
N SER A 781 13.20 -64.05 28.31
CA SER A 781 14.22 -63.91 29.34
C SER A 781 13.60 -63.16 30.53
N SER A 782 12.99 -63.92 31.44
CA SER A 782 12.64 -63.41 32.76
C SER A 782 13.91 -63.06 33.55
N SER A 783 14.34 -61.80 33.48
CA SER A 783 15.31 -61.21 34.42
C SER A 783 14.64 -60.34 35.47
N SER A 784 13.59 -60.89 36.09
CA SER A 784 13.23 -60.51 37.46
C SER A 784 14.25 -61.15 38.42
N THR A 785 15.31 -60.43 38.75
CA THR A 785 16.19 -60.80 39.87
C THR A 785 15.75 -60.02 41.10
N GLU A 786 14.89 -60.62 41.92
CA GLU A 786 14.71 -60.18 43.30
C GLU A 786 16.04 -60.35 44.06
N LEU A 787 16.38 -59.35 44.87
CA LEU A 787 17.36 -59.49 45.94
C LEU A 787 16.62 -59.28 47.25
N GLU A 788 16.13 -60.38 47.83
CA GLU A 788 15.68 -60.39 49.22
C GLU A 788 16.84 -60.21 50.21
N SER A 789 16.47 -59.72 51.39
CA SER A 789 17.37 -59.36 52.49
C SER A 789 17.93 -60.57 53.25
N SER A 790 19.13 -60.41 53.83
CA SER A 790 19.37 -60.87 55.20
C SER A 790 20.34 -59.94 55.95
N SER A 791 20.38 -60.07 57.28
CA SER A 791 20.75 -59.03 58.25
C SER A 791 22.13 -59.19 58.90
N GLY A 792 22.71 -58.08 59.35
CA GLY A 792 23.88 -57.98 60.25
C GLY A 792 24.84 -56.87 59.80
N GLU A 793 25.37 -55.98 60.64
CA GLU A 793 25.28 -55.83 62.10
C GLU A 793 25.44 -54.34 62.49
N VAL A 794 25.08 -53.96 63.72
CA VAL A 794 24.98 -52.57 64.20
C VAL A 794 26.31 -52.05 64.78
N ILE A 795 26.67 -50.81 64.45
CA ILE A 795 27.39 -49.91 65.37
C ILE A 795 26.68 -48.55 65.40
N GLU A 796 26.47 -48.02 66.60
CA GLU A 796 25.59 -46.88 66.90
C GLU A 796 26.39 -45.68 67.49
N SER A 797 25.75 -44.49 67.55
CA SER A 797 26.16 -43.27 68.28
C SER A 797 27.36 -42.49 67.67
N SER A 798 27.52 -41.16 67.79
CA SER A 798 26.73 -40.03 68.31
C SER A 798 27.38 -38.71 67.79
N SER A 799 26.81 -37.49 67.81
CA SER A 799 25.42 -36.95 67.96
C SER A 799 25.45 -35.46 67.56
N GLY A 800 24.34 -34.87 67.06
CA GLY A 800 24.31 -33.43 66.75
C GLY A 800 23.02 -32.91 66.08
N THR A 801 22.07 -32.44 66.89
CA THR A 801 20.86 -31.68 66.49
C THR A 801 21.20 -30.41 65.68
N THR A 802 20.31 -29.81 64.87
CA THR A 802 18.98 -29.29 65.29
C THR A 802 18.03 -29.02 64.10
N SER A 803 16.73 -28.92 64.42
CA SER A 803 15.52 -28.60 63.62
C SER A 803 15.67 -27.41 62.63
N ILE A 804 14.79 -27.18 61.63
CA ILE A 804 13.34 -26.85 61.76
C ILE A 804 12.51 -27.43 60.58
N ALA A 805 11.26 -27.77 60.88
CA ALA A 805 10.33 -28.47 59.99
C ALA A 805 9.60 -27.58 58.97
N GLN A 806 9.23 -28.15 57.82
CA GLN A 806 7.81 -28.27 57.49
C GLN A 806 7.47 -29.38 56.48
N ARG A 807 6.35 -30.03 56.76
CA ARG A 807 5.71 -31.18 56.09
C ARG A 807 5.75 -31.16 54.55
N ILE A 808 6.29 -32.22 53.95
CA ILE A 808 5.98 -32.61 52.57
C ILE A 808 4.85 -33.64 52.60
N ASN A 809 3.82 -33.43 51.78
CA ASN A 809 2.67 -34.33 51.66
C ASN A 809 3.02 -35.61 50.88
N LEU A 810 2.28 -36.67 51.16
CA LEU A 810 2.36 -37.95 50.46
C LEU A 810 2.06 -37.83 48.96
N SER A 811 3.02 -38.31 48.17
CA SER A 811 2.85 -39.07 46.92
C SER A 811 1.48 -39.08 46.24
N THR A 812 1.43 -38.45 45.07
CA THR A 812 0.93 -39.13 43.85
C THR A 812 2.07 -39.17 42.84
N GLU A 813 2.24 -40.30 42.17
CA GLU A 813 3.42 -40.60 41.36
C GLU A 813 3.58 -39.64 40.18
N ALA A 814 4.79 -39.11 39.99
CA ALA A 814 5.11 -38.27 38.86
C ALA A 814 5.33 -39.14 37.61
N GLU A 815 4.29 -39.33 36.80
CA GLU A 815 4.44 -39.83 35.43
C GLU A 815 5.47 -38.97 34.66
N THR A 816 6.63 -39.54 34.37
CA THR A 816 7.67 -38.87 33.58
C THR A 816 7.24 -38.74 32.12
N GLY A 817 6.76 -37.54 31.76
CA GLY A 817 6.43 -37.16 30.39
C GLY A 817 7.62 -36.50 29.67
N PHE A 818 7.69 -36.67 28.35
CA PHE A 818 8.72 -36.04 27.53
C PHE A 818 8.29 -34.62 27.12
N TYR A 819 9.22 -33.67 27.03
CA TYR A 819 8.96 -32.28 26.67
C TYR A 819 9.61 -31.94 25.33
N ARG A 820 8.93 -31.14 24.52
CA ARG A 820 9.56 -30.34 23.45
C ARG A 820 9.16 -28.88 23.62
N ILE A 821 10.10 -27.98 23.38
CA ILE A 821 9.90 -26.54 23.44
C ILE A 821 10.28 -25.95 22.11
N PHE A 822 9.46 -25.05 21.61
CA PHE A 822 9.65 -24.33 20.36
C PHE A 822 9.59 -22.82 20.62
N ASP A 823 10.20 -22.03 19.74
CA ASP A 823 9.87 -20.61 19.69
C ASP A 823 8.47 -20.38 19.08
N MET A 824 8.05 -19.12 19.03
CA MET A 824 6.75 -18.73 18.47
C MET A 824 6.66 -18.91 16.94
N GLN A 825 7.77 -19.22 16.27
CA GLN A 825 7.88 -19.52 14.84
C GLN A 825 7.94 -21.04 14.59
N GLY A 826 7.89 -21.88 15.64
CA GLY A 826 7.88 -23.34 15.54
C GLY A 826 9.26 -23.99 15.44
N ARG A 827 10.37 -23.26 15.63
CA ARG A 827 11.73 -23.82 15.64
C ARG A 827 11.99 -24.53 16.98
N PRO A 828 12.51 -25.78 16.99
CA PRO A 828 12.75 -26.51 18.23
C PRO A 828 13.93 -25.92 19.02
N LEU A 829 13.70 -25.59 20.29
CA LEU A 829 14.69 -25.02 21.21
C LEU A 829 15.17 -26.02 22.28
N PHE A 830 14.34 -27.00 22.65
CA PHE A 830 14.68 -28.01 23.67
C PHE A 830 13.87 -29.29 23.48
N ALA A 831 14.45 -30.43 23.87
CA ALA A 831 13.80 -31.73 23.97
C ALA A 831 14.37 -32.53 25.15
N GLY A 832 13.53 -33.16 25.98
CA GLY A 832 14.00 -34.00 27.09
C GLY A 832 12.91 -34.46 28.07
N GLU A 833 13.23 -35.44 28.92
CA GLU A 833 12.31 -36.06 29.90
C GLU A 833 11.95 -35.17 31.09
N ARG A 834 12.64 -34.04 31.26
CA ARG A 834 12.32 -33.03 32.27
C ARG A 834 12.27 -31.66 31.62
N LYS A 835 11.24 -30.90 31.97
CA LYS A 835 11.12 -29.48 31.60
C LYS A 835 12.32 -28.71 32.17
N PRO A 836 12.99 -27.84 31.39
CA PRO A 836 14.12 -27.08 31.88
C PRO A 836 13.65 -26.04 32.90
N ALA A 837 14.45 -25.84 33.96
CA ALA A 837 14.12 -24.91 35.05
C ALA A 837 14.09 -23.43 34.61
N ARG A 838 14.73 -23.11 33.48
CA ARG A 838 14.70 -21.78 32.85
C ARG A 838 14.39 -21.96 31.36
N MET A 839 13.46 -21.17 30.83
CA MET A 839 13.08 -21.26 29.42
C MET A 839 14.17 -20.68 28.49
N PRO A 840 14.38 -21.29 27.30
CA PRO A 840 15.40 -20.85 26.35
C PRO A 840 15.07 -19.54 25.62
N ALA A 841 13.82 -19.04 25.70
CA ALA A 841 13.40 -17.74 25.18
C ALA A 841 12.32 -17.12 26.09
N ALA A 842 12.06 -15.81 25.90
CA ALA A 842 11.09 -15.04 26.69
C ALA A 842 9.62 -15.38 26.42
N ARG A 843 9.33 -16.09 25.33
CA ARG A 843 8.02 -16.67 24.99
C ARG A 843 8.26 -17.95 24.19
N VAL A 844 7.66 -19.05 24.61
CA VAL A 844 7.86 -20.37 23.99
C VAL A 844 6.57 -21.16 23.91
N MET A 845 6.46 -22.02 22.90
CA MET A 845 5.43 -23.06 22.86
C MET A 845 5.97 -24.35 23.48
N VAL A 846 5.34 -24.80 24.56
CA VAL A 846 5.69 -26.05 25.26
C VAL A 846 4.71 -27.14 24.84
N VAL A 847 5.25 -28.29 24.42
CA VAL A 847 4.50 -29.51 24.11
C VAL A 847 4.95 -30.61 25.05
N GLU A 848 4.01 -31.16 25.80
CA GLU A 848 4.24 -32.27 26.72
C GLU A 848 3.68 -33.55 26.11
N TYR A 849 4.42 -34.65 26.26
CA TYR A 849 4.11 -35.96 25.72
C TYR A 849 4.01 -36.99 26.86
N THR A 850 3.14 -37.99 26.71
CA THR A 850 3.15 -39.19 27.55
C THR A 850 4.37 -40.07 27.23
N LYS A 851 4.67 -41.05 28.08
CA LYS A 851 5.75 -42.03 27.86
C LYS A 851 5.63 -42.78 26.52
N ASN A 852 4.41 -42.90 25.99
CA ASN A 852 4.12 -43.58 24.72
C ASN A 852 4.07 -42.61 23.52
N GLY A 853 4.56 -41.37 23.67
CA GLY A 853 4.69 -40.39 22.58
C GLY A 853 3.40 -39.65 22.19
N ALA A 854 2.28 -39.87 22.88
CA ALA A 854 1.05 -39.10 22.64
C ALA A 854 1.14 -37.71 23.28
N VAL A 855 0.62 -36.66 22.63
CA VAL A 855 0.65 -35.29 23.19
C VAL A 855 -0.32 -35.20 24.37
N LYS A 856 0.20 -34.93 25.57
CA LYS A 856 -0.55 -34.73 26.82
C LYS A 856 -1.14 -33.32 26.90
N ARG A 857 -0.37 -32.29 26.53
CA ARG A 857 -0.86 -30.89 26.42
C ARG A 857 0.08 -30.01 25.58
N ARG A 858 -0.46 -28.89 25.08
CA ARG A 858 0.30 -27.79 24.44
C ARG A 858 -0.11 -26.46 25.07
N TYR A 859 0.85 -25.58 25.35
CA TYR A 859 0.58 -24.24 25.87
C TYR A 859 1.73 -23.29 25.53
N ILE A 860 1.46 -21.98 25.60
CA ILE A 860 2.49 -20.94 25.52
C ILE A 860 2.90 -20.59 26.96
N GLN A 861 4.21 -20.38 27.19
CA GLN A 861 4.77 -19.91 28.45
C GLN A 861 5.71 -18.72 28.19
#